data_AF-A0A939Q448-F1
#
_entry.id   AF-A0A939Q448-F1
#
_cell.length_a   1.000
_cell.length_b   1.000
_cell.length_c   1.000
_cell.angle_alpha   90.00
_cell.angle_beta   90.00
_cell.angle_gamma   90.00
#
_symmetry.space_group_name_H-M   'P 1'
#
loop_
_entity.id
_entity.type
_entity.pdbx_description
1 polymer ?
#
loop_
_entity_poly.entity_id
_entity_poly.type
_entity_poly.pdbx_seq_one_letter_code
_entity_poly.pdbx_strand_id
1 'polypeptide(L)'
;MTARSLPRLALSKEDRLLVVAPHPDDELIAAGLIIQKALAAGARVHVVLLTLGDAFGYAGPTPVGKRVATRRTESLGATRRRESLRALGHIGVDPAHVTFLGYPDRGLAALWEQHWSREKPYRSPFTLQEASPYDGILTPRAPHAGEALADDLIALLRRLRPTLCVYPHPQDAHRDHAVASAFVTYALEALAGEASWMQGCRRLYYVVHKGGWPSPRGPNARKALEPPPALAGLGQRWVEVVGTTSEIRRKYQAILMYRSQIPPLGRFLTSFVRRSEVFAVGKDGEVPPCSREQPEPLIGGEAAPWPQKPQILDAVGDSVTKQVERAGDIAAVYAQAGRAHLFLRLEMAGRVAGDVEYRVILSDCPRTRRLVLRLKPPHRVMEVTGARPELLREVVARAAGRRLELAIPAELLGFPRKVFVAVETRSRGIGIDRSGYHLLHLPGWQEQEGAPSVVCAAATAADLAPCAAIFAESFRESLLHLFKEPPPLRLIQEMFRLCFEAEPGALMVAVAEGKVVGYVCAPVSLRRLWRAAVSRRYALRWLAGWLRGRLRLGWTPLRLLFLDKLQFVRSAVAGELAADARILSVAVAPGYRGRGIATQLIRHALARFAAHGVGKVRLEVRPWNEAAIRVYQSLGFEAMGTMHDSGGAWSVMLLDLQEERV
;
A
#
# COMPACT_ATOMS: atom_id res chain seq x y z
N MET A 1 -3.16 -23.28 -25.37
CA MET A 1 -2.00 -23.26 -24.45
C MET A 1 -2.02 -24.54 -23.65
N THR A 2 -1.05 -25.43 -23.83
CA THR A 2 -0.92 -26.66 -23.02
C THR A 2 -0.75 -26.27 -21.55
N ALA A 3 -1.67 -26.72 -20.69
CA ALA A 3 -1.61 -26.46 -19.26
C ALA A 3 -0.29 -27.02 -18.71
N ARG A 4 0.64 -26.15 -18.33
CA ARG A 4 1.88 -26.55 -17.65
C ARG A 4 1.46 -27.27 -16.36
N SER A 5 1.86 -28.53 -16.21
CA SER A 5 1.59 -29.29 -15.00
C SER A 5 2.23 -28.59 -13.79
N LEU A 6 1.45 -28.39 -12.72
CA LEU A 6 1.97 -27.79 -11.49
C LEU A 6 2.98 -28.74 -10.82
N PRO A 7 4.00 -28.20 -10.13
CA PRO A 7 4.91 -29.03 -9.35
C PRO A 7 4.14 -29.73 -8.22
N ARG A 8 4.37 -31.03 -8.05
CA ARG A 8 3.74 -31.82 -7.00
C ARG A 8 4.40 -31.55 -5.65
N LEU A 9 3.60 -31.42 -4.61
CA LEU A 9 4.08 -31.32 -3.24
C LEU A 9 4.56 -32.70 -2.75
N ALA A 10 5.82 -32.77 -2.34
CA ALA A 10 6.37 -33.94 -1.66
C ALA A 10 6.14 -33.83 -0.15
N LEU A 11 5.66 -34.92 0.44
CA LEU A 11 5.44 -35.10 1.87
C LEU A 11 6.23 -36.32 2.36
N SER A 12 6.71 -36.24 3.58
CA SER A 12 7.56 -37.26 4.21
C SER A 12 7.10 -37.54 5.65
N LYS A 13 7.56 -38.63 6.27
CA LYS A 13 7.22 -38.96 7.66
C LYS A 13 7.76 -37.93 8.67
N GLU A 14 8.78 -37.17 8.27
CA GLU A 14 9.38 -36.10 9.05
C GLU A 14 8.49 -34.85 9.10
N ASP A 15 7.51 -34.75 8.20
CA ASP A 15 6.61 -33.61 8.15
C ASP A 15 5.64 -33.57 9.34
N ARG A 16 5.38 -32.35 9.79
CA ARG A 16 4.36 -32.00 10.77
C ARG A 16 3.44 -30.99 10.10
N LEU A 17 2.34 -31.50 9.54
CA LEU A 17 1.34 -30.72 8.82
C LEU A 17 0.37 -30.09 9.82
N LEU A 18 0.29 -28.76 9.79
CA LEU A 18 -0.76 -27.98 10.44
C LEU A 18 -1.71 -27.42 9.37
N VAL A 19 -2.99 -27.77 9.46
CA VAL A 19 -4.06 -27.16 8.66
C VAL A 19 -4.85 -26.21 9.55
N VAL A 20 -4.95 -24.93 9.18
CA VAL A 20 -5.77 -23.93 9.88
C VAL A 20 -6.95 -23.55 9.01
N ALA A 21 -8.15 -23.81 9.52
CA ALA A 21 -9.43 -23.59 8.85
C ALA A 21 -10.26 -22.53 9.59
N PRO A 22 -10.76 -21.48 8.90
CA PRO A 22 -11.64 -20.50 9.51
C PRO A 22 -12.94 -21.11 10.04
N HIS A 23 -13.58 -21.99 9.26
CA HIS A 23 -14.87 -22.61 9.62
C HIS A 23 -14.90 -24.14 9.44
N PRO A 24 -15.83 -24.83 10.12
CA PRO A 24 -16.13 -26.26 9.93
C PRO A 24 -16.62 -26.64 8.53
N ASP A 25 -15.73 -27.10 7.66
CA ASP A 25 -15.89 -27.59 6.28
C ASP A 25 -14.67 -27.20 5.43
N ASP A 26 -14.10 -26.02 5.71
CA ASP A 26 -12.92 -25.45 5.06
C ASP A 26 -11.73 -26.42 5.07
N GLU A 27 -11.49 -27.09 6.20
CA GLU A 27 -10.39 -28.05 6.38
C GLU A 27 -10.50 -29.24 5.41
N LEU A 28 -11.73 -29.63 5.05
CA LEU A 28 -11.98 -30.74 4.15
C LEU A 28 -12.00 -30.29 2.69
N ILE A 29 -12.71 -29.20 2.37
CA ILE A 29 -12.81 -28.74 0.98
C ILE A 29 -11.46 -28.24 0.47
N ALA A 30 -10.66 -27.57 1.32
CA ALA A 30 -9.37 -27.03 0.93
C ALA A 30 -8.20 -28.02 1.05
N ALA A 31 -8.22 -28.88 2.07
CA ALA A 31 -7.04 -29.67 2.45
C ALA A 31 -7.30 -31.20 2.64
N GLY A 32 -8.45 -31.71 2.21
CA GLY A 32 -8.79 -33.13 2.40
C GLY A 32 -7.87 -34.13 1.69
N LEU A 33 -7.25 -33.80 0.55
CA LEU A 33 -6.26 -34.65 -0.12
C LEU A 33 -4.89 -34.51 0.51
N ILE A 34 -4.43 -33.29 0.82
CA ILE A 34 -3.13 -33.09 1.49
C ILE A 34 -3.09 -33.75 2.88
N ILE A 35 -4.19 -33.73 3.63
CA ILE A 35 -4.33 -34.47 4.90
C ILE A 35 -4.14 -35.98 4.66
N GLN A 36 -4.89 -36.56 3.71
CA GLN A 36 -4.78 -37.99 3.42
C GLN A 36 -3.38 -38.38 2.93
N LYS A 37 -2.74 -37.54 2.13
CA LYS A 37 -1.37 -37.77 1.65
C LYS A 37 -0.34 -37.67 2.77
N ALA A 38 -0.49 -36.73 3.69
CA ALA A 38 0.38 -36.61 4.85
C ALA A 38 0.26 -37.86 5.74
N LEU A 39 -0.97 -38.31 6.04
CA LEU A 39 -1.21 -39.53 6.81
C LEU A 39 -0.61 -40.77 6.12
N ALA A 40 -0.80 -40.91 4.81
CA ALA A 40 -0.24 -42.02 4.03
C ALA A 40 1.31 -42.01 3.99
N ALA A 41 1.92 -40.82 4.08
CA ALA A 41 3.38 -40.67 4.17
C ALA A 41 3.92 -40.90 5.59
N GLY A 42 3.06 -41.15 6.59
CA GLY A 42 3.45 -41.29 8.00
C GLY A 42 3.74 -39.95 8.70
N ALA A 43 3.36 -38.83 8.10
CA ALA A 43 3.51 -37.50 8.69
C ALA A 43 2.54 -37.29 9.85
N ARG A 44 2.88 -36.39 10.78
CA ARG A 44 1.95 -35.96 11.83
C ARG A 44 1.03 -34.88 11.27
N VAL A 45 -0.27 -35.06 11.43
CA VAL A 45 -1.28 -34.08 11.00
C VAL A 45 -1.96 -33.49 12.23
N HIS A 46 -2.17 -32.17 12.22
CA HIS A 46 -3.02 -31.47 13.19
C HIS A 46 -3.92 -30.48 12.45
N VAL A 47 -5.20 -30.45 12.81
CA VAL A 47 -6.19 -29.54 12.21
C VAL A 47 -6.69 -28.57 13.28
N VAL A 48 -6.72 -27.28 12.94
CA VAL A 48 -7.17 -26.21 13.83
C VAL A 48 -8.33 -25.47 13.18
N LEU A 49 -9.46 -25.40 13.88
CA LEU A 49 -10.62 -24.63 13.45
C LEU A 49 -10.76 -23.36 14.29
N LEU A 50 -10.72 -22.19 13.64
CA LEU A 50 -10.73 -20.90 14.32
C LEU A 50 -12.11 -20.59 14.91
N THR A 51 -13.17 -20.83 14.13
CA THR A 51 -14.56 -20.64 14.53
C THR A 51 -15.31 -21.97 14.54
N LEU A 52 -16.55 -21.95 15.03
CA LEU A 52 -17.48 -23.09 14.89
C LEU A 52 -18.59 -22.85 13.86
N GLY A 53 -18.52 -21.77 13.09
CA GLY A 53 -19.47 -21.53 12.00
C GLY A 53 -20.91 -21.27 12.47
N ASP A 54 -21.06 -20.56 13.59
CA ASP A 54 -22.31 -20.31 14.32
C ASP A 54 -23.12 -19.11 13.81
N ALA A 55 -22.60 -18.35 12.86
CA ALA A 55 -23.30 -17.28 12.16
C ALA A 55 -23.83 -17.72 10.78
N PHE A 56 -23.74 -19.01 10.46
CA PHE A 56 -24.21 -19.57 9.20
C PHE A 56 -25.75 -19.54 9.08
N GLY A 57 -26.28 -19.22 7.89
CA GLY A 57 -27.71 -19.10 7.61
C GLY A 57 -28.28 -17.67 7.67
N TYR A 58 -27.51 -16.69 8.13
CA TYR A 58 -27.88 -15.27 8.05
C TYR A 58 -27.41 -14.65 6.73
N ALA A 59 -28.35 -14.27 5.86
CA ALA A 59 -28.05 -13.55 4.62
C ALA A 59 -28.02 -12.03 4.86
N GLY A 60 -26.96 -11.37 4.41
CA GLY A 60 -26.81 -9.91 4.43
C GLY A 60 -25.98 -9.35 5.61
N PRO A 61 -25.58 -8.06 5.54
CA PRO A 61 -25.01 -7.35 6.68
C PRO A 61 -26.06 -7.32 7.81
N THR A 62 -25.68 -7.69 9.03
CA THR A 62 -26.53 -7.45 10.21
C THR A 62 -26.82 -5.96 10.27
N PRO A 63 -28.09 -5.51 10.18
CA PRO A 63 -28.42 -4.10 10.36
C PRO A 63 -27.88 -3.66 11.72
N VAL A 64 -27.18 -2.52 11.76
CA VAL A 64 -26.70 -1.92 13.01
C VAL A 64 -27.87 -1.86 13.98
N GLY A 65 -27.77 -2.58 15.11
CA GLY A 65 -28.79 -2.60 16.17
C GLY A 65 -29.79 -3.76 16.18
N LYS A 66 -29.89 -4.61 15.14
CA LYS A 66 -30.77 -5.80 15.19
C LYS A 66 -30.02 -7.04 15.68
N ARG A 67 -30.25 -7.40 16.95
CA ARG A 67 -29.78 -8.63 17.60
C ARG A 67 -30.62 -9.80 17.11
N VAL A 68 -29.98 -10.85 16.57
CA VAL A 68 -30.70 -12.08 16.17
C VAL A 68 -30.26 -13.20 17.09
N ALA A 69 -30.86 -13.26 18.28
CA ALA A 69 -30.68 -14.39 19.18
C ALA A 69 -31.51 -15.56 18.66
N THR A 70 -30.86 -16.65 18.24
CA THR A 70 -31.58 -17.91 18.05
C THR A 70 -31.48 -18.75 19.31
N ARG A 71 -32.60 -18.85 20.03
CA ARG A 71 -32.89 -20.03 20.86
C ARG A 71 -33.07 -21.22 19.92
N ARG A 72 -31.99 -21.81 19.43
CA ARG A 72 -31.99 -23.18 18.88
C ARG A 72 -31.27 -24.07 19.88
N THR A 73 -31.97 -25.13 20.31
CA THR A 73 -31.67 -25.95 21.49
C THR A 73 -30.42 -26.83 21.36
N GLU A 74 -29.69 -26.73 20.25
CA GLU A 74 -28.25 -26.94 20.17
C GLU A 74 -27.67 -25.78 19.34
N SER A 75 -26.63 -25.10 19.84
CA SER A 75 -25.98 -24.06 19.06
C SER A 75 -25.41 -24.69 17.78
N LEU A 76 -25.68 -24.08 16.62
CA LEU A 76 -25.22 -24.57 15.30
C LEU A 76 -23.72 -24.91 15.31
N GLY A 77 -22.92 -24.15 16.06
CA GLY A 77 -21.50 -24.42 16.27
C GLY A 77 -21.20 -25.79 16.90
N ALA A 78 -21.98 -26.24 17.88
CA ALA A 78 -21.82 -27.57 18.48
C ALA A 78 -22.12 -28.69 17.46
N THR A 79 -23.14 -28.50 16.62
CA THR A 79 -23.42 -29.43 15.52
C THR A 79 -22.27 -29.49 14.52
N ARG A 80 -21.80 -28.34 14.05
CA ARG A 80 -20.70 -28.25 13.08
C ARG A 80 -19.36 -28.79 13.63
N ARG A 81 -19.12 -28.65 14.94
CA ARG A 81 -17.99 -29.30 15.63
C ARG A 81 -18.05 -30.82 15.49
N ARG A 82 -19.22 -31.44 15.77
CA ARG A 82 -19.41 -32.89 15.63
C ARG A 82 -19.30 -33.35 14.18
N GLU A 83 -19.78 -32.54 13.24
CA GLU A 83 -19.63 -32.81 11.80
C GLU A 83 -18.16 -32.83 11.37
N SER A 84 -17.36 -31.84 11.82
CA SER A 84 -15.92 -31.79 11.53
C SER A 84 -15.18 -33.01 12.07
N LEU A 85 -15.42 -33.37 13.34
CA LEU A 85 -14.79 -34.54 13.95
C LEU A 85 -15.13 -35.83 13.20
N ARG A 86 -16.39 -36.00 12.80
CA ARG A 86 -16.83 -37.17 12.02
C ARG A 86 -16.18 -37.19 10.63
N ALA A 87 -16.17 -36.06 9.93
CA ALA A 87 -15.62 -35.94 8.59
C ALA A 87 -14.10 -36.17 8.56
N LEU A 88 -13.37 -35.60 9.52
CA LEU A 88 -11.93 -35.78 9.70
C LEU A 88 -11.59 -37.22 10.10
N GLY A 89 -12.36 -37.81 11.02
CA GLY A 89 -12.22 -39.23 11.39
C GLY A 89 -12.41 -40.17 10.19
N HIS A 90 -13.35 -39.86 9.29
CA HIS A 90 -13.58 -40.64 8.07
C HIS A 90 -12.38 -40.67 7.12
N ILE A 91 -11.52 -39.64 7.15
CA ILE A 91 -10.28 -39.61 6.35
C ILE A 91 -9.03 -39.99 7.15
N GLY A 92 -9.20 -40.45 8.39
CA GLY A 92 -8.14 -41.03 9.22
C GLY A 92 -7.45 -40.07 10.20
N VAL A 93 -8.02 -38.89 10.46
CA VAL A 93 -7.49 -37.97 11.48
C VAL A 93 -8.05 -38.33 12.85
N ASP A 94 -7.17 -38.57 13.82
CA ASP A 94 -7.55 -38.82 15.22
C ASP A 94 -8.19 -37.56 15.83
N PRO A 95 -9.33 -37.65 16.54
CA PRO A 95 -9.94 -36.52 17.24
C PRO A 95 -8.99 -35.74 18.17
N ALA A 96 -7.99 -36.39 18.78
CA ALA A 96 -6.98 -35.73 19.62
C ALA A 96 -6.07 -34.76 18.82
N HIS A 97 -6.04 -34.92 17.50
CA HIS A 97 -5.29 -34.09 16.56
C HIS A 97 -6.16 -32.99 15.92
N VAL A 98 -7.34 -32.74 16.47
CA VAL A 98 -8.25 -31.67 16.04
C VAL A 98 -8.46 -30.70 17.19
N THR A 99 -8.05 -29.44 17.00
CA THR A 99 -8.26 -28.36 17.98
C THR A 99 -9.32 -27.40 17.48
N PHE A 100 -10.28 -27.07 18.33
CA PHE A 100 -11.23 -25.98 18.09
C PHE A 100 -10.86 -24.79 18.96
N LEU A 101 -10.79 -23.59 18.38
CA LEU A 101 -10.53 -22.36 19.14
C LEU A 101 -11.84 -21.66 19.56
N GLY A 102 -12.90 -21.78 18.76
CA GLY A 102 -14.24 -21.34 19.14
C GLY A 102 -14.45 -19.82 19.14
N TYR A 103 -13.68 -19.09 18.34
CA TYR A 103 -13.88 -17.65 18.11
C TYR A 103 -15.12 -17.39 17.22
N PRO A 104 -15.69 -16.18 17.24
CA PRO A 104 -16.99 -15.92 16.64
C PRO A 104 -16.92 -15.94 15.11
N ASP A 105 -17.81 -16.71 14.47
CA ASP A 105 -18.03 -16.69 13.02
C ASP A 105 -18.50 -15.29 12.56
N ARG A 106 -17.96 -14.82 11.43
CA ARG A 106 -18.05 -13.45 10.90
C ARG A 106 -17.46 -12.38 11.83
N GLY A 107 -16.79 -12.79 12.89
CA GLY A 107 -16.18 -11.93 13.89
C GLY A 107 -14.66 -11.81 13.77
N LEU A 108 -13.98 -12.71 13.05
CA LEU A 108 -12.50 -12.72 13.00
C LEU A 108 -11.94 -11.39 12.47
N ALA A 109 -12.57 -10.83 11.44
CA ALA A 109 -12.21 -9.50 10.93
C ALA A 109 -12.37 -8.39 11.99
N ALA A 110 -13.42 -8.45 12.82
CA ALA A 110 -13.64 -7.49 13.89
C ALA A 110 -12.57 -7.62 14.99
N LEU A 111 -12.16 -8.86 15.33
CA LEU A 111 -11.06 -9.13 16.25
C LEU A 111 -9.75 -8.50 15.77
N TRP A 112 -9.44 -8.67 14.49
CA TRP A 112 -8.22 -8.12 13.90
C TRP A 112 -8.27 -6.60 13.77
N GLU A 113 -9.41 -6.01 13.41
CA GLU A 113 -9.45 -4.60 13.02
C GLU A 113 -9.79 -3.64 14.15
N GLN A 114 -10.64 -4.07 15.08
CA GLN A 114 -11.31 -3.18 16.04
C GLN A 114 -11.23 -3.68 17.49
N HIS A 115 -11.13 -5.00 17.68
CA HIS A 115 -11.19 -5.66 19.00
C HIS A 115 -9.92 -6.50 19.25
N TRP A 116 -8.75 -5.86 19.14
CA TRP A 116 -7.48 -6.53 19.40
C TRP A 116 -7.28 -6.85 20.89
N SER A 117 -7.43 -5.86 21.77
CA SER A 117 -7.20 -5.99 23.21
C SER A 117 -8.28 -6.83 23.91
N ARG A 118 -7.85 -7.67 24.86
CA ARG A 118 -8.71 -8.42 25.78
C ARG A 118 -9.62 -7.53 26.64
N GLU A 119 -9.23 -6.26 26.85
CA GLU A 119 -10.01 -5.28 27.64
C GLU A 119 -11.30 -4.84 26.95
N LYS A 120 -11.37 -4.96 25.62
CA LYS A 120 -12.53 -4.56 24.81
C LYS A 120 -12.96 -5.70 23.89
N PRO A 121 -13.46 -6.82 24.45
CA PRO A 121 -13.85 -7.97 23.66
C PRO A 121 -14.98 -7.63 22.69
N TYR A 122 -15.01 -8.35 21.58
CA TYR A 122 -16.05 -8.26 20.57
C TYR A 122 -17.29 -9.05 21.00
N ARG A 123 -18.43 -8.36 21.09
CA ARG A 123 -19.72 -9.00 21.32
C ARG A 123 -20.32 -9.49 20.00
N SER A 124 -20.37 -10.81 19.82
CA SER A 124 -20.98 -11.40 18.61
C SER A 124 -22.46 -11.02 18.51
N PRO A 125 -22.95 -10.51 17.37
CA PRO A 125 -24.36 -10.18 17.19
C PRO A 125 -25.25 -11.43 17.07
N PHE A 126 -24.64 -12.61 16.88
CA PHE A 126 -25.34 -13.89 16.69
C PHE A 126 -25.48 -14.66 18.00
N THR A 127 -24.39 -14.83 18.75
CA THR A 127 -24.41 -15.53 20.05
C THR A 127 -24.69 -14.59 21.22
N LEU A 128 -24.54 -13.27 21.00
CA LEU A 128 -24.64 -12.23 22.04
C LEU A 128 -23.58 -12.34 23.14
N GLN A 129 -22.52 -13.12 22.90
CA GLN A 129 -21.43 -13.36 23.84
C GLN A 129 -20.16 -12.57 23.46
N GLU A 130 -19.39 -12.23 24.49
CA GLU A 130 -18.07 -11.59 24.40
C GLU A 130 -16.91 -12.57 24.64
N ALA A 131 -17.24 -13.83 24.91
CA ALA A 131 -16.31 -14.93 25.07
C ALA A 131 -16.92 -16.20 24.47
N SER A 132 -16.08 -17.17 24.14
CA SER A 132 -16.53 -18.39 23.51
C SER A 132 -17.53 -19.13 24.42
N PRO A 133 -18.74 -19.45 23.93
CA PRO A 133 -19.76 -20.16 24.72
C PRO A 133 -19.60 -21.69 24.69
N TYR A 134 -18.54 -22.20 24.07
CA TYR A 134 -18.40 -23.62 23.75
C TYR A 134 -17.44 -24.32 24.70
N ASP A 135 -17.80 -25.55 25.09
CA ASP A 135 -16.92 -26.46 25.81
C ASP A 135 -16.03 -27.27 24.85
N GLY A 136 -14.92 -27.79 25.36
CA GLY A 136 -13.99 -28.63 24.58
C GLY A 136 -13.27 -27.89 23.45
N ILE A 137 -13.11 -26.58 23.63
CA ILE A 137 -12.19 -25.72 22.86
C ILE A 137 -10.84 -25.63 23.59
N LEU A 138 -9.82 -25.08 22.93
CA LEU A 138 -8.46 -24.97 23.50
C LEU A 138 -8.43 -24.18 24.81
N THR A 139 -8.99 -22.98 24.80
CA THR A 139 -9.02 -22.06 25.94
C THR A 139 -10.47 -21.85 26.36
N PRO A 140 -10.94 -22.48 27.46
CA PRO A 140 -12.30 -22.30 27.94
C PRO A 140 -12.63 -20.83 28.16
N ARG A 141 -13.81 -20.39 27.70
CA ARG A 141 -14.27 -19.00 27.83
C ARG A 141 -13.28 -17.97 27.28
N ALA A 142 -12.52 -18.33 26.24
CA ALA A 142 -11.62 -17.41 25.55
C ALA A 142 -12.35 -16.10 25.20
N PRO A 143 -11.86 -14.93 25.62
CA PRO A 143 -12.48 -13.66 25.26
C PRO A 143 -12.38 -13.48 23.74
N HIS A 144 -13.43 -12.93 23.14
CA HIS A 144 -13.47 -12.61 21.72
C HIS A 144 -12.58 -11.38 21.44
N ALA A 145 -11.27 -11.57 21.49
CA ALA A 145 -10.27 -10.54 21.28
C ALA A 145 -9.16 -11.07 20.35
N GLY A 146 -8.61 -10.20 19.53
CA GLY A 146 -7.53 -10.55 18.59
C GLY A 146 -6.28 -11.06 19.30
N GLU A 147 -5.88 -10.42 20.39
CA GLU A 147 -4.74 -10.84 21.23
C GLU A 147 -4.94 -12.27 21.76
N ALA A 148 -6.14 -12.60 22.25
CA ALA A 148 -6.43 -13.95 22.73
C ALA A 148 -6.32 -15.00 21.61
N LEU A 149 -6.85 -14.71 20.42
CA LEU A 149 -6.75 -15.62 19.27
C LEU A 149 -5.30 -15.80 18.82
N ALA A 150 -4.53 -14.71 18.82
CA ALA A 150 -3.12 -14.75 18.49
C ALA A 150 -2.33 -15.60 19.50
N ASP A 151 -2.59 -15.44 20.80
CA ASP A 151 -1.93 -16.20 21.86
C ASP A 151 -2.24 -17.71 21.76
N ASP A 152 -3.50 -18.08 21.50
CA ASP A 152 -3.90 -19.48 21.27
C ASP A 152 -3.16 -20.10 20.08
N LEU A 153 -3.03 -19.35 18.97
CA LEU A 153 -2.27 -19.79 17.80
C LEU A 153 -0.76 -19.91 18.11
N ILE A 154 -0.18 -18.94 18.82
CA ILE A 154 1.23 -18.96 19.24
C ILE A 154 1.49 -20.18 20.14
N ALA A 155 0.62 -20.45 21.12
CA ALA A 155 0.71 -21.60 22.00
C ALA A 155 0.65 -22.93 21.22
N LEU A 156 -0.26 -23.03 20.25
CA LEU A 156 -0.36 -24.19 19.37
C LEU A 156 0.88 -24.38 18.51
N LEU A 157 1.37 -23.32 17.87
CA LEU A 157 2.57 -23.38 17.03
C LEU A 157 3.80 -23.80 17.85
N ARG A 158 3.95 -23.27 19.07
CA ARG A 158 5.04 -23.63 19.99
C ARG A 158 4.99 -25.10 20.38
N ARG A 159 3.79 -25.65 20.61
CA ARG A 159 3.55 -27.06 20.95
C ARG A 159 3.78 -28.00 19.76
N LEU A 160 3.20 -27.66 18.61
CA LEU A 160 3.14 -28.54 17.43
C LEU A 160 4.41 -28.47 16.57
N ARG A 161 5.12 -27.32 16.60
CA ARG A 161 6.34 -27.04 15.84
C ARG A 161 6.23 -27.45 14.37
N PRO A 162 5.19 -27.05 13.62
CA PRO A 162 4.93 -27.57 12.27
C PRO A 162 6.12 -27.35 11.32
N THR A 163 6.28 -28.27 10.36
CA THR A 163 7.21 -28.09 9.21
C THR A 163 6.46 -27.57 7.97
N LEU A 164 5.13 -27.66 7.99
CA LEU A 164 4.27 -27.23 6.90
C LEU A 164 2.94 -26.70 7.48
N CYS A 165 2.68 -25.42 7.24
CA CYS A 165 1.41 -24.76 7.59
C CYS A 165 0.58 -24.52 6.33
N VAL A 166 -0.68 -24.96 6.36
CA VAL A 166 -1.67 -24.78 5.29
C VAL A 166 -2.82 -23.95 5.84
N TYR A 167 -3.07 -22.77 5.26
CA TYR A 167 -4.07 -21.82 5.76
C TYR A 167 -4.61 -20.93 4.62
N PRO A 168 -5.67 -20.13 4.83
CA PRO A 168 -6.27 -19.38 3.72
C PRO A 168 -5.33 -18.35 3.09
N HIS A 169 -5.58 -18.05 1.82
CA HIS A 169 -4.89 -17.00 1.08
C HIS A 169 -5.32 -15.59 1.56
N PRO A 170 -4.40 -14.61 1.69
CA PRO A 170 -4.73 -13.24 2.11
C PRO A 170 -5.80 -12.55 1.23
N GLN A 171 -5.86 -12.92 -0.05
CA GLN A 171 -6.79 -12.38 -1.06
C GLN A 171 -8.05 -13.22 -1.28
N ASP A 172 -8.37 -14.15 -0.36
CA ASP A 172 -9.67 -14.84 -0.37
C ASP A 172 -10.82 -13.83 -0.20
N ALA A 173 -11.91 -14.01 -0.95
CA ALA A 173 -13.06 -13.12 -0.98
C ALA A 173 -13.95 -13.21 0.28
N HIS A 174 -13.78 -14.22 1.13
CA HIS A 174 -14.39 -14.24 2.46
C HIS A 174 -13.51 -13.51 3.50
N ARG A 175 -14.11 -12.61 4.28
CA ARG A 175 -13.33 -11.71 5.16
C ARG A 175 -12.61 -12.46 6.28
N ASP A 176 -13.27 -13.46 6.86
CA ASP A 176 -12.66 -14.29 7.90
C ASP A 176 -11.51 -15.15 7.35
N HIS A 177 -11.55 -15.55 6.06
CA HIS A 177 -10.43 -16.26 5.43
C HIS A 177 -9.24 -15.34 5.26
N ALA A 178 -9.46 -14.16 4.66
CA ALA A 178 -8.41 -13.16 4.48
C ALA A 178 -7.73 -12.77 5.80
N VAL A 179 -8.52 -12.59 6.87
CA VAL A 179 -7.99 -12.22 8.20
C VAL A 179 -7.39 -13.41 8.97
N ALA A 180 -7.89 -14.63 8.78
CA ALA A 180 -7.25 -15.83 9.32
C ALA A 180 -5.79 -15.95 8.84
N SER A 181 -5.52 -15.60 7.58
CA SER A 181 -4.15 -15.50 7.08
C SER A 181 -3.30 -14.52 7.88
N ALA A 182 -3.86 -13.38 8.28
CA ALA A 182 -3.14 -12.38 9.07
C ALA A 182 -2.80 -12.89 10.47
N PHE A 183 -3.75 -13.56 11.14
CA PHE A 183 -3.52 -14.18 12.45
C PHE A 183 -2.48 -15.30 12.43
N VAL A 184 -2.55 -16.20 11.45
CA VAL A 184 -1.57 -17.30 11.32
C VAL A 184 -0.17 -16.74 11.02
N THR A 185 -0.06 -15.80 10.07
CA THR A 185 1.21 -15.15 9.77
C THR A 185 1.74 -14.39 10.99
N TYR A 186 0.90 -13.67 11.74
CA TYR A 186 1.29 -13.00 12.97
C TYR A 186 1.88 -13.97 13.99
N ALA A 187 1.19 -15.08 14.25
CA ALA A 187 1.61 -16.08 15.22
C ALA A 187 2.93 -16.76 14.82
N LEU A 188 3.13 -17.02 13.52
CA LEU A 188 4.41 -17.51 12.98
C LEU A 188 5.53 -16.48 13.19
N GLU A 189 5.30 -15.20 12.89
CA GLU A 189 6.32 -14.16 13.02
C GLU A 189 6.67 -13.82 14.46
N ALA A 190 5.72 -13.92 15.39
CA ALA A 190 5.98 -13.78 16.81
C ALA A 190 6.98 -14.83 17.32
N LEU A 191 7.02 -16.01 16.69
CA LEU A 191 7.92 -17.10 17.04
C LEU A 191 9.23 -17.13 16.21
N ALA A 192 9.37 -16.27 15.20
CA ALA A 192 10.49 -16.31 14.26
C ALA A 192 11.87 -16.07 14.92
N GLY A 193 11.92 -15.36 16.06
CA GLY A 193 13.14 -15.13 16.83
C GLY A 193 13.47 -16.20 17.87
N GLU A 194 12.53 -17.10 18.18
CA GLU A 194 12.65 -18.02 19.33
C GLU A 194 13.17 -19.41 18.94
N ALA A 195 13.09 -19.82 17.67
CA ALA A 195 13.29 -21.23 17.36
C ALA A 195 13.84 -21.56 15.97
N SER A 196 14.88 -22.39 15.94
CA SER A 196 15.52 -22.92 14.72
C SER A 196 14.55 -23.68 13.80
N TRP A 197 13.50 -24.32 14.34
CA TRP A 197 12.53 -25.06 13.54
C TRP A 197 11.70 -24.16 12.60
N MET A 198 11.58 -22.86 12.90
CA MET A 198 10.86 -21.89 12.05
C MET A 198 11.53 -21.66 10.71
N GLN A 199 12.87 -21.76 10.63
CA GLN A 199 13.62 -21.54 9.39
C GLN A 199 13.26 -22.55 8.28
N GLY A 200 12.73 -23.73 8.66
CA GLY A 200 12.27 -24.76 7.73
C GLY A 200 10.75 -24.87 7.58
N CYS A 201 9.96 -24.04 8.26
CA CYS A 201 8.50 -24.13 8.24
C CYS A 201 7.93 -23.56 6.92
N ARG A 202 7.49 -24.46 6.03
CA ARG A 202 6.88 -24.11 4.75
C ARG A 202 5.48 -23.53 4.96
N ARG A 203 5.11 -22.49 4.21
CA ARG A 203 3.78 -21.85 4.24
C ARG A 203 3.07 -22.10 2.91
N LEU A 204 1.86 -22.64 2.97
CA LEU A 204 1.00 -22.87 1.81
C LEU A 204 -0.36 -22.22 2.03
N TYR A 205 -0.81 -21.48 1.02
CA TYR A 205 -2.11 -20.84 1.00
C TYR A 205 -3.11 -21.64 0.19
N TYR A 206 -4.30 -21.88 0.73
CA TYR A 206 -5.44 -22.36 -0.03
C TYR A 206 -6.44 -21.25 -0.30
N VAL A 207 -7.29 -21.41 -1.32
CA VAL A 207 -8.37 -20.47 -1.64
C VAL A 207 -9.68 -21.23 -1.62
N VAL A 208 -10.72 -20.63 -1.06
CA VAL A 208 -12.10 -21.16 -1.10
C VAL A 208 -13.00 -20.21 -1.89
N HIS A 209 -12.88 -18.90 -1.66
CA HIS A 209 -13.76 -17.91 -2.31
C HIS A 209 -12.97 -16.97 -3.23
N LYS A 210 -13.22 -17.05 -4.54
CA LYS A 210 -12.71 -16.07 -5.52
C LYS A 210 -13.60 -16.03 -6.77
N GLY A 211 -14.47 -15.03 -6.87
CA GLY A 211 -15.41 -14.89 -7.97
C GLY A 211 -16.25 -16.16 -8.21
N GLY A 212 -16.31 -16.63 -9.46
CA GLY A 212 -17.01 -17.86 -9.84
C GLY A 212 -16.26 -19.18 -9.57
N TRP A 213 -15.07 -19.12 -8.95
CA TRP A 213 -14.23 -20.30 -8.73
C TRP A 213 -14.72 -21.16 -7.54
N PRO A 214 -14.48 -22.49 -7.53
CA PRO A 214 -14.00 -23.27 -8.67
C PRO A 214 -15.11 -23.59 -9.68
N SER A 215 -14.72 -23.74 -10.94
CA SER A 215 -15.61 -24.02 -12.08
C SER A 215 -15.18 -25.30 -12.83
N PRO A 216 -16.12 -26.19 -13.23
CA PRO A 216 -17.58 -26.10 -13.05
C PRO A 216 -18.02 -26.33 -11.59
N ARG A 217 -19.22 -25.90 -11.20
CA ARG A 217 -19.76 -26.23 -9.87
C ARG A 217 -20.13 -27.73 -9.77
N GLY A 218 -20.14 -28.28 -8.55
CA GLY A 218 -20.41 -29.70 -8.30
C GLY A 218 -19.17 -30.62 -8.46
N PRO A 219 -19.32 -31.90 -8.11
CA PRO A 219 -18.21 -32.85 -8.06
C PRO A 219 -17.67 -33.19 -9.45
N ASN A 220 -16.35 -33.22 -9.59
CA ASN A 220 -15.68 -33.62 -10.83
C ASN A 220 -14.32 -34.27 -10.52
N ALA A 221 -14.35 -35.55 -10.17
CA ALA A 221 -13.17 -36.30 -9.73
C ALA A 221 -12.08 -36.48 -10.81
N ARG A 222 -12.40 -36.29 -12.10
CA ARG A 222 -11.44 -36.43 -13.21
C ARG A 222 -10.69 -35.14 -13.50
N LYS A 223 -11.30 -33.97 -13.24
CA LYS A 223 -10.71 -32.66 -13.51
C LYS A 223 -9.75 -32.27 -12.38
N ALA A 224 -8.56 -31.80 -12.73
CA ALA A 224 -7.66 -31.16 -11.77
C ALA A 224 -8.26 -29.85 -11.26
N LEU A 225 -7.98 -29.48 -10.01
CA LEU A 225 -8.27 -28.13 -9.56
C LEU A 225 -7.18 -27.22 -10.10
N GLU A 226 -7.56 -26.14 -10.78
CA GLU A 226 -6.60 -25.14 -11.26
C GLU A 226 -6.60 -23.94 -10.31
N PRO A 227 -5.47 -23.23 -10.16
CA PRO A 227 -5.44 -21.97 -9.42
C PRO A 227 -6.54 -21.01 -9.92
N PRO A 228 -7.16 -20.20 -9.04
CA PRO A 228 -8.13 -19.21 -9.48
C PRO A 228 -7.51 -18.31 -10.57
N PRO A 229 -8.17 -18.13 -11.74
CA PRO A 229 -7.59 -17.36 -12.84
C PRO A 229 -7.13 -15.95 -12.44
N ALA A 230 -7.89 -15.32 -11.54
CA ALA A 230 -7.56 -14.00 -10.96
C ALA A 230 -6.22 -13.98 -10.21
N LEU A 231 -5.82 -15.09 -9.57
CA LEU A 231 -4.56 -15.18 -8.80
C LEU A 231 -3.43 -15.85 -9.59
N ALA A 232 -3.77 -16.73 -10.53
CA ALA A 232 -2.79 -17.43 -11.36
C ALA A 232 -1.88 -16.47 -12.16
N GLY A 233 -2.43 -15.33 -12.59
CA GLY A 233 -1.72 -14.31 -13.36
C GLY A 233 -0.77 -13.42 -12.54
N LEU A 234 -0.78 -13.51 -11.21
CA LEU A 234 -0.01 -12.60 -10.33
C LEU A 234 1.43 -13.08 -10.07
N GLY A 235 1.93 -14.08 -10.82
CA GLY A 235 3.32 -14.55 -10.73
C GLY A 235 3.66 -15.35 -9.46
N GLN A 236 2.68 -15.68 -8.63
CA GLN A 236 2.86 -16.54 -7.46
C GLN A 236 3.15 -17.98 -7.88
N ARG A 237 4.01 -18.68 -7.13
CA ARG A 237 4.28 -20.09 -7.33
C ARG A 237 3.14 -20.93 -6.76
N TRP A 238 2.66 -21.90 -7.54
CA TRP A 238 1.63 -22.85 -7.12
C TRP A 238 2.20 -24.27 -7.08
N VAL A 239 1.70 -25.08 -6.16
CA VAL A 239 1.97 -26.52 -6.04
C VAL A 239 0.65 -27.28 -6.02
N GLU A 240 0.67 -28.55 -6.39
CA GLU A 240 -0.51 -29.41 -6.34
C GLU A 240 -0.31 -30.67 -5.49
N VAL A 241 -1.42 -31.19 -4.97
CA VAL A 241 -1.52 -32.52 -4.36
C VAL A 241 -2.52 -33.34 -5.16
N VAL A 242 -2.07 -34.45 -5.75
CA VAL A 242 -2.90 -35.30 -6.60
C VAL A 242 -3.45 -36.47 -5.80
N GLY A 243 -4.77 -36.64 -5.81
CA GLY A 243 -5.47 -37.73 -5.15
C GLY A 243 -5.62 -38.98 -6.03
N THR A 244 -5.65 -40.14 -5.40
CA THR A 244 -6.14 -41.39 -5.97
C THR A 244 -7.67 -41.42 -5.97
N THR A 245 -8.27 -42.29 -6.77
CA THR A 245 -9.73 -42.46 -6.80
C THR A 245 -10.33 -42.76 -5.42
N SER A 246 -9.62 -43.53 -4.60
CA SER A 246 -10.05 -43.85 -3.22
C SER A 246 -10.02 -42.61 -2.33
N GLU A 247 -8.93 -41.84 -2.35
CA GLU A 247 -8.80 -40.62 -1.53
C GLU A 247 -9.83 -39.55 -1.92
N ILE A 248 -10.10 -39.39 -3.22
CA ILE A 248 -11.11 -38.44 -3.73
C ILE A 248 -12.52 -38.87 -3.28
N ARG A 249 -12.81 -40.18 -3.33
CA ARG A 249 -14.11 -40.72 -2.86
C ARG A 249 -14.28 -40.52 -1.36
N ARG A 250 -13.26 -40.78 -0.55
CA ARG A 250 -13.30 -40.54 0.90
C ARG A 250 -13.48 -39.05 1.21
N LYS A 251 -12.74 -38.16 0.52
CA LYS A 251 -12.94 -36.70 0.63
C LYS A 251 -14.38 -36.30 0.31
N TYR A 252 -14.96 -36.83 -0.77
CA TYR A 252 -16.34 -36.53 -1.14
C TYR A 252 -17.33 -36.98 -0.06
N GLN A 253 -17.20 -38.21 0.44
CA GLN A 253 -18.04 -38.72 1.52
C GLN A 253 -17.92 -37.88 2.79
N ALA A 254 -16.69 -37.48 3.18
CA ALA A 254 -16.45 -36.61 4.32
C ALA A 254 -17.12 -35.24 4.15
N ILE A 255 -17.06 -34.63 2.96
CA ILE A 255 -17.77 -33.37 2.67
C ILE A 255 -19.29 -33.52 2.86
N LEU A 256 -19.88 -34.66 2.51
CA LEU A 256 -21.31 -34.91 2.72
C LEU A 256 -21.70 -35.08 4.19
N MET A 257 -20.74 -35.23 5.11
CA MET A 257 -21.02 -35.37 6.55
C MET A 257 -21.38 -34.04 7.21
N TYR A 258 -21.10 -32.89 6.58
CA TYR A 258 -21.55 -31.56 7.00
C TYR A 258 -23.02 -31.36 6.65
N ARG A 259 -23.90 -32.18 7.23
CA ARG A 259 -25.35 -32.20 6.94
C ARG A 259 -26.00 -30.83 7.13
N SER A 260 -25.49 -30.03 8.07
CA SER A 260 -25.93 -28.65 8.29
C SER A 260 -25.63 -27.70 7.12
N GLN A 261 -24.59 -27.99 6.32
CA GLN A 261 -24.11 -27.16 5.21
C GLN A 261 -24.56 -27.68 3.83
N ILE A 262 -24.88 -28.97 3.69
CA ILE A 262 -25.22 -29.58 2.39
C ILE A 262 -26.48 -28.99 1.73
N PRO A 263 -27.63 -28.82 2.40
CA PRO A 263 -28.80 -28.26 1.73
C PRO A 263 -28.56 -26.86 1.09
N PRO A 264 -27.94 -25.88 1.79
CA PRO A 264 -27.68 -24.57 1.19
C PRO A 264 -26.44 -24.51 0.28
N LEU A 265 -25.39 -25.30 0.57
CA LEU A 265 -24.07 -25.14 -0.07
C LEU A 265 -23.55 -26.39 -0.77
N GLY A 266 -24.29 -27.51 -0.80
CA GLY A 266 -23.78 -28.79 -1.29
C GLY A 266 -23.17 -28.73 -2.68
N ARG A 267 -23.80 -27.99 -3.62
CA ARG A 267 -23.26 -27.79 -4.97
C ARG A 267 -21.95 -26.98 -5.00
N PHE A 268 -21.77 -26.07 -4.05
CA PHE A 268 -20.53 -25.32 -3.85
C PHE A 268 -19.46 -26.18 -3.17
N LEU A 269 -19.75 -26.80 -2.02
CA LEU A 269 -18.77 -27.60 -1.27
C LEU A 269 -18.22 -28.76 -2.10
N THR A 270 -19.10 -29.45 -2.83
CA THR A 270 -18.70 -30.57 -3.70
C THR A 270 -17.93 -30.12 -4.94
N SER A 271 -17.86 -28.82 -5.25
CA SER A 271 -17.00 -28.30 -6.32
C SER A 271 -15.50 -28.45 -6.05
N PHE A 272 -15.13 -28.74 -4.81
CA PHE A 272 -13.76 -29.07 -4.39
C PHE A 272 -13.44 -30.57 -4.46
N VAL A 273 -14.39 -31.40 -4.88
CA VAL A 273 -14.13 -32.79 -5.25
C VAL A 273 -13.50 -32.79 -6.65
N ARG A 274 -12.17 -32.87 -6.67
CA ARG A 274 -11.31 -32.77 -7.84
C ARG A 274 -10.19 -33.81 -7.79
N ARG A 275 -9.53 -34.02 -8.93
CA ARG A 275 -8.36 -34.91 -9.04
C ARG A 275 -7.17 -34.42 -8.22
N SER A 276 -7.04 -33.11 -8.04
CA SER A 276 -5.98 -32.49 -7.25
C SER A 276 -6.50 -31.32 -6.43
N GLU A 277 -5.76 -31.00 -5.37
CA GLU A 277 -5.80 -29.73 -4.64
C GLU A 277 -4.64 -28.85 -5.07
N VAL A 278 -4.81 -27.53 -5.01
CA VAL A 278 -3.78 -26.56 -5.36
C VAL A 278 -3.54 -25.58 -4.23
N PHE A 279 -2.27 -25.25 -4.03
CA PHE A 279 -1.84 -24.35 -2.97
C PHE A 279 -0.86 -23.33 -3.53
N ALA A 280 -1.04 -22.06 -3.16
CA ALA A 280 -0.08 -21.02 -3.46
C ALA A 280 1.05 -21.09 -2.42
N VAL A 281 2.30 -20.96 -2.86
CA VAL A 281 3.44 -20.93 -1.94
C VAL A 281 3.48 -19.56 -1.27
N GLY A 282 3.42 -19.55 0.06
CA GLY A 282 3.53 -18.33 0.85
C GLY A 282 4.94 -17.76 0.79
N LYS A 283 5.03 -16.46 0.54
CA LYS A 283 6.27 -15.70 0.59
C LYS A 283 5.96 -14.34 1.21
N ASP A 284 6.76 -13.94 2.19
CA ASP A 284 6.65 -12.60 2.76
C ASP A 284 7.27 -11.57 1.81
N GLY A 285 6.76 -10.34 1.84
CA GLY A 285 7.29 -9.26 1.03
C GLY A 285 8.51 -8.62 1.70
N GLU A 286 9.60 -8.43 0.96
CA GLU A 286 10.72 -7.59 1.39
C GLU A 286 10.53 -6.17 0.85
N VAL A 287 10.71 -5.17 1.73
CA VAL A 287 10.70 -3.77 1.35
C VAL A 287 12.14 -3.32 1.12
N PRO A 288 12.51 -2.92 -0.11
CA PRO A 288 13.86 -2.46 -0.38
C PRO A 288 14.14 -1.13 0.35
N PRO A 289 15.35 -0.96 0.94
CA PRO A 289 15.79 0.34 1.42
C PRO A 289 16.07 1.28 0.26
N CYS A 290 15.91 2.58 0.48
CA CYS A 290 16.42 3.60 -0.44
C CYS A 290 17.96 3.56 -0.45
N SER A 291 18.55 3.68 -1.63
CA SER A 291 19.99 3.63 -1.89
C SER A 291 20.42 4.77 -2.80
N ARG A 292 21.70 4.84 -3.15
CA ARG A 292 22.19 5.80 -4.15
C ARG A 292 21.56 5.55 -5.54
N GLU A 293 21.34 4.29 -5.89
CA GLU A 293 20.75 3.86 -7.18
C GLU A 293 19.21 3.97 -7.18
N GLN A 294 18.59 3.82 -6.00
CA GLN A 294 17.15 3.98 -5.80
C GLN A 294 16.90 4.98 -4.65
N PRO A 295 17.04 6.29 -4.90
CA PRO A 295 16.86 7.30 -3.87
C PRO A 295 15.40 7.40 -3.41
N GLU A 296 15.15 8.19 -2.37
CA GLU A 296 13.78 8.45 -1.89
C GLU A 296 12.90 9.00 -3.02
N PRO A 297 11.65 8.55 -3.17
CA PRO A 297 10.81 8.93 -4.29
C PRO A 297 10.23 10.34 -4.16
N LEU A 298 10.10 11.04 -5.29
CA LEU A 298 9.30 12.27 -5.38
C LEU A 298 7.81 11.90 -5.36
N ILE A 299 7.11 12.17 -4.26
CA ILE A 299 5.69 11.82 -4.12
C ILE A 299 4.83 12.59 -5.12
N GLY A 300 4.06 11.86 -5.94
CA GLY A 300 3.25 12.41 -7.04
C GLY A 300 4.05 12.75 -8.29
N GLY A 301 5.33 12.37 -8.35
CA GLY A 301 6.24 12.68 -9.45
C GLY A 301 6.00 11.86 -10.73
N GLU A 302 6.48 12.37 -11.86
CA GLU A 302 6.41 11.68 -13.15
C GLU A 302 7.47 10.57 -13.29
N ALA A 303 8.65 10.75 -12.69
CA ALA A 303 9.82 9.88 -12.84
C ALA A 303 10.34 9.30 -11.50
N ALA A 304 9.45 9.00 -10.56
CA ALA A 304 9.84 8.55 -9.22
C ALA A 304 10.49 7.14 -9.25
N PRO A 305 11.64 6.94 -8.57
CA PRO A 305 12.40 5.69 -8.52
C PRO A 305 11.71 4.62 -7.66
N TRP A 306 10.53 4.17 -8.06
CA TRP A 306 9.83 3.08 -7.39
C TRP A 306 10.49 1.73 -7.71
N PRO A 307 10.43 0.75 -6.78
CA PRO A 307 10.91 -0.60 -7.04
C PRO A 307 10.27 -1.22 -8.29
N GLN A 308 11.05 -2.01 -9.04
CA GLN A 308 10.57 -2.64 -10.28
C GLN A 308 9.43 -3.64 -10.04
N LYS A 309 9.40 -4.29 -8.87
CA LYS A 309 8.39 -5.27 -8.50
C LYS A 309 7.56 -4.75 -7.34
N PRO A 310 6.22 -4.84 -7.42
CA PRO A 310 5.36 -4.51 -6.31
C PRO A 310 5.46 -5.56 -5.20
N GLN A 311 5.22 -5.11 -3.97
CA GLN A 311 5.19 -5.95 -2.78
C GLN A 311 3.85 -6.66 -2.64
N ILE A 312 2.77 -6.07 -3.18
CA ILE A 312 1.45 -6.68 -3.22
C ILE A 312 0.88 -6.52 -4.63
N LEU A 313 0.40 -7.61 -5.21
CA LEU A 313 -0.32 -7.62 -6.49
C LEU A 313 -1.78 -7.98 -6.24
N ASP A 314 -2.70 -7.31 -6.93
CA ASP A 314 -4.12 -7.63 -6.87
C ASP A 314 -4.72 -7.83 -8.28
N ALA A 315 -5.79 -8.61 -8.32
CA ALA A 315 -6.46 -8.99 -9.54
C ALA A 315 -7.45 -7.90 -9.95
N VAL A 316 -7.20 -7.30 -11.11
CA VAL A 316 -8.01 -6.23 -11.67
C VAL A 316 -9.24 -6.78 -12.39
N GLY A 317 -10.40 -6.16 -12.20
CA GLY A 317 -11.64 -6.47 -12.90
C GLY A 317 -12.24 -7.83 -12.56
N ASP A 318 -11.86 -8.43 -11.44
CA ASP A 318 -12.28 -9.77 -11.01
C ASP A 318 -13.69 -9.80 -10.36
N SER A 319 -14.36 -8.65 -10.29
CA SER A 319 -15.79 -8.51 -9.95
C SER A 319 -16.48 -7.43 -10.78
N VAL A 320 -17.81 -7.51 -10.88
CA VAL A 320 -18.62 -6.51 -11.61
C VAL A 320 -18.42 -5.10 -11.04
N THR A 321 -18.40 -4.95 -9.72
CA THR A 321 -18.16 -3.66 -9.06
C THR A 321 -16.82 -3.07 -9.45
N LYS A 322 -15.76 -3.88 -9.51
CA LYS A 322 -14.41 -3.44 -9.90
C LYS A 322 -14.29 -3.05 -11.38
N GLN A 323 -15.04 -3.72 -12.26
CA GLN A 323 -15.09 -3.38 -13.69
C GLN A 323 -15.69 -1.99 -13.93
N VAL A 324 -16.66 -1.59 -13.10
CA VAL A 324 -17.30 -0.28 -13.16
C VAL A 324 -16.46 0.77 -12.41
N GLU A 325 -16.09 0.48 -11.17
CA GLU A 325 -15.37 1.39 -10.26
C GLU A 325 -13.84 1.20 -10.38
N ARG A 326 -13.30 1.34 -11.59
CA ARG A 326 -11.86 1.12 -11.87
C ARG A 326 -10.94 2.00 -11.04
N ALA A 327 -11.42 3.16 -10.59
CA ALA A 327 -10.68 4.07 -9.72
C ALA A 327 -10.43 3.50 -8.31
N GLY A 328 -11.25 2.54 -7.88
CA GLY A 328 -11.10 1.82 -6.61
C GLY A 328 -10.64 0.38 -6.77
N ASP A 329 -10.41 -0.10 -7.99
CA ASP A 329 -9.90 -1.46 -8.24
C ASP A 329 -8.37 -1.45 -8.12
N ILE A 330 -7.85 -2.13 -7.11
CA ILE A 330 -6.43 -2.12 -6.75
C ILE A 330 -5.71 -3.04 -7.74
N ALA A 331 -4.58 -2.59 -8.29
CA ALA A 331 -3.74 -3.39 -9.17
C ALA A 331 -2.45 -3.82 -8.47
N ALA A 332 -1.81 -2.88 -7.76
CA ALA A 332 -0.55 -3.15 -7.07
C ALA A 332 -0.30 -2.18 -5.91
N VAL A 333 0.49 -2.63 -4.94
CA VAL A 333 1.09 -1.80 -3.89
C VAL A 333 2.60 -1.98 -3.92
N TYR A 334 3.30 -0.88 -4.12
CA TYR A 334 4.75 -0.78 -4.00
C TYR A 334 5.11 -0.18 -2.66
N ALA A 335 6.19 -0.64 -2.07
CA ALA A 335 6.74 -0.12 -0.82
C ALA A 335 8.24 0.09 -0.94
N GLN A 336 8.74 1.16 -0.33
CA GLN A 336 10.16 1.45 -0.21
C GLN A 336 10.43 2.11 1.13
N ALA A 337 11.54 1.77 1.78
CA ALA A 337 11.89 2.32 3.08
C ALA A 337 13.01 3.36 2.94
N GLY A 338 12.69 4.62 3.24
CA GLY A 338 13.67 5.70 3.34
C GLY A 338 14.39 5.72 4.67
N ARG A 339 15.03 6.86 4.96
CA ARG A 339 15.74 7.05 6.25
C ARG A 339 14.79 7.24 7.43
N ALA A 340 13.68 7.94 7.19
CA ALA A 340 12.70 8.30 8.22
C ALA A 340 11.24 8.07 7.78
N HIS A 341 11.01 7.59 6.54
CA HIS A 341 9.67 7.39 5.98
C HIS A 341 9.51 6.02 5.33
N LEU A 342 8.36 5.40 5.53
CA LEU A 342 7.84 4.35 4.68
C LEU A 342 7.11 5.00 3.50
N PHE A 343 7.58 4.73 2.28
CA PHE A 343 6.96 5.18 1.06
C PHE A 343 6.07 4.09 0.50
N LEU A 344 4.83 4.44 0.15
CA LEU A 344 3.87 3.53 -0.47
C LEU A 344 3.32 4.12 -1.76
N ARG A 345 3.25 3.32 -2.82
CA ARG A 345 2.53 3.66 -4.05
C ARG A 345 1.44 2.64 -4.29
N LEU A 346 0.21 3.12 -4.29
CA LEU A 346 -0.96 2.35 -4.67
C LEU A 346 -1.22 2.61 -6.15
N GLU A 347 -1.30 1.55 -6.94
CA GLU A 347 -1.63 1.62 -8.37
C GLU A 347 -3.01 1.02 -8.59
N MET A 348 -3.91 1.80 -9.18
CA MET A 348 -5.30 1.43 -9.46
C MET A 348 -5.48 1.00 -10.92
N ALA A 349 -6.56 0.27 -11.22
CA ALA A 349 -6.96 -0.11 -12.57
C ALA A 349 -7.40 1.08 -13.45
N GLY A 350 -7.80 2.18 -12.81
CA GLY A 350 -8.28 3.43 -13.41
C GLY A 350 -7.67 4.65 -12.75
N ARG A 351 -7.99 5.85 -13.28
CA ARG A 351 -7.52 7.11 -12.69
C ARG A 351 -8.12 7.29 -11.31
N VAL A 352 -7.30 7.70 -10.34
CA VAL A 352 -7.73 8.03 -8.97
C VAL A 352 -8.80 9.12 -9.02
N ALA A 353 -9.93 8.89 -8.36
CA ALA A 353 -11.13 9.73 -8.41
C ALA A 353 -11.48 10.32 -7.03
N GLY A 354 -12.17 11.47 -7.02
CA GLY A 354 -12.46 12.23 -5.79
C GLY A 354 -13.57 11.64 -4.90
N ASP A 355 -14.44 10.80 -5.45
CA ASP A 355 -15.54 10.15 -4.75
C ASP A 355 -15.18 8.79 -4.13
N VAL A 356 -14.00 8.25 -4.48
CA VAL A 356 -13.44 7.04 -3.89
C VAL A 356 -12.63 7.39 -2.64
N GLU A 357 -12.93 6.71 -1.53
CA GLU A 357 -12.15 6.69 -0.31
C GLU A 357 -11.13 5.54 -0.37
N TYR A 358 -9.86 5.86 -0.26
CA TYR A 358 -8.75 4.91 -0.16
C TYR A 358 -8.33 4.78 1.30
N ARG A 359 -8.18 3.56 1.80
CA ARG A 359 -7.75 3.27 3.17
C ARG A 359 -6.45 2.48 3.12
N VAL A 360 -5.39 3.02 3.71
CA VAL A 360 -4.13 2.29 3.95
C VAL A 360 -4.10 1.90 5.41
N ILE A 361 -4.08 0.60 5.67
CA ILE A 361 -4.11 0.01 7.02
C ILE A 361 -2.74 -0.60 7.28
N LEU A 362 -2.08 -0.13 8.34
CA LEU A 362 -0.78 -0.60 8.77
C LEU A 362 -0.86 -1.11 10.22
N SER A 363 -0.18 -2.21 10.53
CA SER A 363 -0.03 -2.71 11.90
C SER A 363 1.36 -3.31 12.06
N ASP A 364 2.08 -2.94 13.12
CA ASP A 364 3.40 -3.51 13.41
C ASP A 364 3.29 -4.98 13.86
N CYS A 365 4.44 -5.65 13.93
CA CYS A 365 4.55 -7.03 14.40
C CYS A 365 5.83 -7.20 15.25
N PRO A 366 5.72 -7.58 16.56
CA PRO A 366 4.50 -7.78 17.34
C PRO A 366 3.60 -6.55 17.39
N ARG A 367 2.30 -6.77 17.57
CA ARG A 367 1.30 -5.74 17.28
C ARG A 367 1.08 -4.84 18.49
N THR A 368 1.67 -3.66 18.45
CA THR A 368 1.53 -2.61 19.47
C THR A 368 0.85 -1.36 18.93
N ARG A 369 0.87 -1.15 17.61
CA ARG A 369 0.35 0.04 16.93
C ARG A 369 -0.47 -0.35 15.71
N ARG A 370 -1.53 0.43 15.45
CA ARG A 370 -2.33 0.33 14.23
C ARG A 370 -2.60 1.71 13.65
N LEU A 371 -2.30 1.86 12.37
CA LEU A 371 -2.51 3.11 11.64
C LEU A 371 -3.51 2.88 10.52
N VAL A 372 -4.54 3.74 10.42
CA VAL A 372 -5.50 3.73 9.31
C VAL A 372 -5.52 5.10 8.63
N LEU A 373 -4.87 5.18 7.48
CA LEU A 373 -4.85 6.40 6.68
C LEU A 373 -6.05 6.37 5.73
N ARG A 374 -7.01 7.28 5.94
CA ARG A 374 -8.15 7.45 5.04
C ARG A 374 -7.83 8.59 4.07
N LEU A 375 -8.09 8.41 2.80
CA LEU A 375 -7.71 9.36 1.76
C LEU A 375 -8.87 9.54 0.81
N LYS A 376 -9.39 10.77 0.75
CA LYS A 376 -10.35 11.22 -0.27
C LYS A 376 -9.71 12.37 -1.04
N PRO A 377 -9.38 12.22 -2.32
CA PRO A 377 -8.77 13.31 -3.10
C PRO A 377 -9.66 14.57 -3.10
N PRO A 378 -9.11 15.79 -2.97
CA PRO A 378 -7.68 16.13 -2.95
C PRO A 378 -6.99 16.12 -1.56
N HIS A 379 -7.50 15.32 -0.60
CA HIS A 379 -6.92 14.85 0.69
C HIS A 379 -6.92 15.80 1.90
N ARG A 380 -7.49 15.35 3.05
CA ARG A 380 -7.14 15.82 4.43
C ARG A 380 -7.50 14.89 5.62
N VAL A 381 -8.24 13.78 5.48
CA VAL A 381 -8.89 13.15 6.66
C VAL A 381 -8.18 11.91 7.17
N MET A 382 -7.52 12.01 8.31
CA MET A 382 -6.75 10.93 8.91
C MET A 382 -7.39 10.50 10.24
N GLU A 383 -7.54 9.21 10.47
CA GLU A 383 -8.00 8.67 11.75
C GLU A 383 -6.94 7.70 12.25
N VAL A 384 -6.17 8.11 13.25
CA VAL A 384 -5.16 7.24 13.88
C VAL A 384 -5.74 6.67 15.14
N THR A 385 -5.48 5.38 15.34
CA THR A 385 -5.66 4.75 16.64
C THR A 385 -4.26 4.49 17.22
N GLY A 386 -3.70 5.44 17.98
CA GLY A 386 -2.31 5.35 18.46
C GLY A 386 -1.72 6.67 19.00
N ALA A 387 -0.51 6.60 19.56
CA ALA A 387 0.04 7.55 20.54
C ALA A 387 0.52 8.94 20.05
N ARG A 388 0.47 9.27 18.74
CA ARG A 388 1.03 10.53 18.20
C ARG A 388 0.20 11.16 17.06
N PRO A 389 -1.05 11.60 17.30
CA PRO A 389 -1.90 12.22 16.27
C PRO A 389 -1.28 13.50 15.67
N GLU A 390 -0.38 14.17 16.37
CA GLU A 390 0.33 15.37 15.91
C GLU A 390 1.24 15.13 14.70
N LEU A 391 1.81 13.93 14.58
CA LEU A 391 2.69 13.54 13.45
C LEU A 391 1.89 13.26 12.17
N LEU A 392 0.55 13.20 12.24
CA LEU A 392 -0.27 12.95 11.06
C LEU A 392 -0.13 14.00 9.96
N ARG A 393 0.06 15.26 10.37
CA ARG A 393 0.29 16.37 9.44
C ARG A 393 1.53 16.15 8.56
N GLU A 394 2.43 15.24 8.95
CA GLU A 394 3.67 14.93 8.25
C GLU A 394 3.49 13.82 7.20
N VAL A 395 2.35 13.13 7.17
CA VAL A 395 2.05 12.21 6.07
C VAL A 395 1.77 13.02 4.81
N VAL A 396 2.59 12.81 3.78
CA VAL A 396 2.43 13.46 2.48
C VAL A 396 1.79 12.48 1.53
N ALA A 397 0.65 12.85 0.93
CA ALA A 397 -0.03 12.06 -0.10
C ALA A 397 -0.23 12.86 -1.39
N ARG A 398 -0.03 12.24 -2.55
CA ARG A 398 -0.31 12.82 -3.86
C ARG A 398 -0.94 11.80 -4.80
N ALA A 399 -1.98 12.22 -5.52
CA ALA A 399 -2.58 11.45 -6.60
C ALA A 399 -2.02 11.90 -7.96
N ALA A 400 -1.59 10.96 -8.78
CA ALA A 400 -1.06 11.20 -10.12
C ALA A 400 -1.56 10.13 -11.11
N GLY A 401 -2.59 10.47 -11.88
CA GLY A 401 -3.22 9.56 -12.83
C GLY A 401 -3.83 8.36 -12.11
N ARG A 402 -3.30 7.16 -12.33
CA ARG A 402 -3.75 5.90 -11.71
C ARG A 402 -3.07 5.60 -10.36
N ARG A 403 -2.20 6.49 -9.90
CA ARG A 403 -1.34 6.27 -8.73
C ARG A 403 -1.77 7.17 -7.57
N LEU A 404 -1.74 6.61 -6.37
CA LEU A 404 -1.80 7.34 -5.11
C LEU A 404 -0.54 7.02 -4.32
N GLU A 405 0.29 8.02 -4.07
CA GLU A 405 1.60 7.87 -3.46
C GLU A 405 1.61 8.54 -2.09
N LEU A 406 2.24 7.90 -1.11
CA LEU A 406 2.31 8.32 0.27
C LEU A 406 3.75 8.26 0.79
N ALA A 407 4.13 9.23 1.60
CA ALA A 407 5.25 9.15 2.53
C ALA A 407 4.70 9.16 3.95
N ILE A 408 5.02 8.13 4.73
CA ILE A 408 4.51 7.92 6.09
C ILE A 408 5.70 7.92 7.04
N PRO A 409 5.78 8.85 8.01
CA PRO A 409 6.83 8.84 9.02
C PRO A 409 6.95 7.48 9.70
N ALA A 410 8.16 6.93 9.76
CA ALA A 410 8.42 5.65 10.42
C ALA A 410 8.13 5.72 11.93
N GLU A 411 8.26 6.91 12.51
CA GLU A 411 7.93 7.20 13.90
C GLU A 411 6.43 6.98 14.23
N LEU A 412 5.52 7.23 13.28
CA LEU A 412 4.08 6.92 13.45
C LEU A 412 3.83 5.42 13.64
N LEU A 413 4.70 4.60 13.08
CA LEU A 413 4.70 3.14 13.23
C LEU A 413 5.60 2.68 14.39
N GLY A 414 6.37 3.61 14.96
CA GLY A 414 7.50 3.44 15.88
C GLY A 414 8.55 2.45 15.40
N PHE A 415 9.04 2.72 14.19
CA PHE A 415 10.22 2.07 13.58
C PHE A 415 10.18 0.54 13.57
N PRO A 416 9.08 -0.09 13.11
CA PRO A 416 8.98 -1.53 13.14
C PRO A 416 9.91 -2.16 12.10
N ARG A 417 10.39 -3.38 12.38
CA ARG A 417 11.07 -4.23 11.38
C ARG A 417 10.09 -5.02 10.51
N LYS A 418 8.83 -5.13 10.94
CA LYS A 418 7.79 -5.89 10.25
C LYS A 418 6.47 -5.14 10.34
N VAL A 419 5.78 -5.00 9.22
CA VAL A 419 4.50 -4.29 9.15
C VAL A 419 3.51 -5.09 8.29
N PHE A 420 2.33 -5.32 8.82
CA PHE A 420 1.18 -5.74 8.04
C PHE A 420 0.63 -4.55 7.26
N VAL A 421 0.47 -4.72 5.95
CA VAL A 421 -0.10 -3.72 5.04
C VAL A 421 -1.35 -4.28 4.39
N ALA A 422 -2.43 -3.49 4.44
CA ALA A 422 -3.62 -3.72 3.65
C ALA A 422 -4.12 -2.41 3.05
N VAL A 423 -4.70 -2.49 1.87
CA VAL A 423 -5.38 -1.39 1.20
C VAL A 423 -6.84 -1.79 0.99
N GLU A 424 -7.76 -0.89 1.34
CA GLU A 424 -9.18 -1.00 1.02
C GLU A 424 -9.64 0.23 0.28
N THR A 425 -10.56 0.05 -0.67
CA THR A 425 -11.21 1.16 -1.39
C THR A 425 -12.70 1.11 -1.17
N ARG A 426 -13.33 2.29 -1.08
CA ARG A 426 -14.77 2.42 -0.85
C ARG A 426 -15.34 3.56 -1.68
N SER A 427 -16.52 3.37 -2.26
CA SER A 427 -17.31 4.46 -2.84
C SER A 427 -18.62 4.58 -2.07
N ARG A 428 -18.96 5.80 -1.65
CA ARG A 428 -20.18 6.11 -0.87
C ARG A 428 -20.41 5.19 0.34
N GLY A 429 -19.32 4.80 1.00
CA GLY A 429 -19.35 3.91 2.17
C GLY A 429 -19.40 2.41 1.85
N ILE A 430 -19.57 2.01 0.58
CA ILE A 430 -19.59 0.63 0.13
C ILE A 430 -18.17 0.21 -0.28
N GLY A 431 -17.69 -0.95 0.17
CA GLY A 431 -16.38 -1.48 -0.21
C GLY A 431 -16.34 -1.88 -1.68
N ILE A 432 -15.32 -1.43 -2.41
CA ILE A 432 -15.05 -1.79 -3.80
C ILE A 432 -14.05 -2.94 -3.85
N ASP A 433 -12.88 -2.75 -3.22
CA ASP A 433 -11.77 -3.70 -3.28
C ASP A 433 -10.97 -3.75 -1.97
N ARG A 434 -10.21 -4.84 -1.80
CA ARG A 434 -9.26 -5.06 -0.72
C ARG A 434 -8.08 -5.91 -1.19
N SER A 435 -6.87 -5.49 -0.80
CA SER A 435 -5.64 -6.23 -1.13
C SER A 435 -5.39 -7.48 -0.27
N GLY A 436 -6.13 -7.62 0.84
CA GLY A 436 -5.75 -8.52 1.95
C GLY A 436 -4.62 -7.95 2.80
N TYR A 437 -4.37 -8.58 3.96
CA TYR A 437 -3.26 -8.22 4.85
C TYR A 437 -2.00 -8.99 4.47
N HIS A 438 -0.96 -8.27 4.05
CA HIS A 438 0.34 -8.86 3.71
C HIS A 438 1.39 -8.39 4.70
N LEU A 439 2.23 -9.30 5.17
CA LEU A 439 3.39 -8.96 6.00
C LEU A 439 4.53 -8.50 5.10
N LEU A 440 5.06 -7.31 5.41
CA LEU A 440 6.23 -6.73 4.79
C LEU A 440 7.38 -6.62 5.82
N HIS A 441 8.56 -7.11 5.44
CA HIS A 441 9.80 -6.95 6.20
C HIS A 441 10.47 -5.63 5.79
N LEU A 442 10.70 -4.77 6.77
CA LEU A 442 11.34 -3.47 6.62
C LEU A 442 12.84 -3.57 6.97
N PRO A 443 13.69 -2.77 6.33
CA PRO A 443 15.08 -2.64 6.77
C PRO A 443 15.12 -2.07 8.20
N GLY A 444 16.22 -2.34 8.91
CA GLY A 444 16.44 -1.72 10.21
C GLY A 444 16.57 -0.20 10.07
N TRP A 445 15.76 0.54 10.82
CA TRP A 445 15.89 1.99 10.95
C TRP A 445 17.03 2.29 11.93
N GLN A 446 17.97 3.17 11.54
CA GLN A 446 18.89 3.75 12.50
C GLN A 446 18.22 5.00 13.08
N GLU A 447 18.00 5.01 14.39
CA GLU A 447 17.48 6.16 15.11
C GLU A 447 18.50 7.30 14.98
N GLN A 448 18.24 8.24 14.06
CA GLN A 448 19.01 9.47 13.96
C GLN A 448 18.25 10.55 14.72
N GLU A 449 18.71 10.84 15.94
CA GLU A 449 18.15 11.93 16.75
C GLU A 449 18.20 13.27 15.98
N GLY A 450 17.05 13.94 15.88
CA GLY A 450 16.98 15.38 15.63
C GLY A 450 17.12 15.88 14.18
N ALA A 451 17.21 15.02 13.17
CA ALA A 451 17.15 15.47 11.77
C ALA A 451 15.69 15.52 11.29
N PRO A 452 15.10 16.70 11.01
CA PRO A 452 13.71 16.79 10.57
C PRO A 452 13.53 16.04 9.24
N SER A 453 12.52 15.17 9.22
CA SER A 453 12.26 14.30 8.09
C SER A 453 11.59 15.09 6.96
N VAL A 454 12.37 15.43 5.93
CA VAL A 454 11.89 16.18 4.76
C VAL A 454 11.41 15.19 3.69
N VAL A 455 10.25 15.45 3.09
CA VAL A 455 9.73 14.70 1.94
C VAL A 455 9.63 15.63 0.73
N CYS A 456 10.17 15.22 -0.40
CA CYS A 456 9.95 15.91 -1.67
C CYS A 456 8.66 15.40 -2.34
N ALA A 457 7.83 16.31 -2.85
CA ALA A 457 6.59 16.00 -3.53
C ALA A 457 6.33 16.92 -4.73
N ALA A 458 5.55 16.46 -5.69
CA ALA A 458 4.95 17.33 -6.70
C ALA A 458 4.03 18.35 -6.02
N ALA A 459 4.09 19.61 -6.47
CA ALA A 459 3.27 20.66 -5.91
C ALA A 459 1.78 20.45 -6.23
N THR A 460 0.93 20.98 -5.38
CA THR A 460 -0.52 21.11 -5.58
C THR A 460 -0.91 22.58 -5.61
N ALA A 461 -2.14 22.87 -6.01
CA ALA A 461 -2.67 24.23 -5.96
C ALA A 461 -2.60 24.87 -4.55
N ALA A 462 -2.67 24.05 -3.49
CA ALA A 462 -2.56 24.51 -2.10
C ALA A 462 -1.12 24.93 -1.74
N ASP A 463 -0.11 24.40 -2.42
CA ASP A 463 1.30 24.65 -2.14
C ASP A 463 1.81 25.96 -2.75
N LEU A 464 1.05 26.57 -3.67
CA LEU A 464 1.46 27.78 -4.40
C LEU A 464 1.65 29.01 -3.48
N ALA A 465 0.78 29.17 -2.47
CA ALA A 465 0.89 30.29 -1.53
C ALA A 465 2.12 30.15 -0.62
N PRO A 466 2.40 28.98 0.00
CA PRO A 466 3.67 28.74 0.69
C PRO A 466 4.91 28.95 -0.19
N CYS A 467 4.90 28.49 -1.44
CA CYS A 467 6.02 28.72 -2.38
C CYS A 467 6.26 30.23 -2.61
N ALA A 468 5.19 31.00 -2.77
CA ALA A 468 5.26 32.44 -2.95
C ALA A 468 5.85 33.16 -1.71
N ALA A 469 5.49 32.72 -0.50
CA ALA A 469 6.06 33.26 0.74
C ALA A 469 7.57 32.99 0.85
N ILE A 470 8.00 31.74 0.60
CA ILE A 470 9.43 31.38 0.61
C ILE A 470 10.20 32.15 -0.46
N PHE A 471 9.62 32.33 -1.65
CA PHE A 471 10.21 33.15 -2.71
C PHE A 471 10.39 34.60 -2.25
N ALA A 472 9.34 35.22 -1.70
CA ALA A 472 9.38 36.61 -1.27
C ALA A 472 10.45 36.88 -0.21
N GLU A 473 10.61 35.95 0.73
CA GLU A 473 11.64 36.02 1.76
C GLU A 473 13.04 35.76 1.20
N SER A 474 13.21 34.72 0.37
CA SER A 474 14.52 34.30 -0.13
C SER A 474 15.10 35.22 -1.22
N PHE A 475 14.25 35.95 -1.95
CA PHE A 475 14.63 36.86 -3.04
C PHE A 475 14.26 38.31 -2.73
N ARG A 476 14.14 38.69 -1.45
CA ARG A 476 13.69 40.02 -1.01
C ARG A 476 14.47 41.16 -1.66
N GLU A 477 15.80 41.07 -1.70
CA GLU A 477 16.65 42.12 -2.30
C GLU A 477 16.41 42.26 -3.80
N SER A 478 16.29 41.14 -4.53
CA SER A 478 15.99 41.15 -5.96
C SER A 478 14.59 41.73 -6.24
N LEU A 479 13.61 41.46 -5.38
CA LEU A 479 12.27 42.02 -5.49
C LEU A 479 12.25 43.53 -5.18
N LEU A 480 12.96 43.97 -4.14
CA LEU A 480 13.07 45.39 -3.78
C LEU A 480 13.75 46.20 -4.88
N HIS A 481 14.79 45.66 -5.51
CA HIS A 481 15.42 46.30 -6.67
C HIS A 481 14.40 46.52 -7.81
N LEU A 482 13.63 45.49 -8.16
CA LEU A 482 12.72 45.53 -9.30
C LEU A 482 11.46 46.38 -9.06
N PHE A 483 10.91 46.36 -7.84
CA PHE A 483 9.61 46.95 -7.51
C PHE A 483 9.69 48.20 -6.64
N LYS A 484 10.87 48.55 -6.10
CA LYS A 484 11.11 49.56 -5.04
C LYS A 484 10.45 49.22 -3.70
N GLU A 485 9.28 48.59 -3.70
CA GLU A 485 8.57 48.04 -2.55
C GLU A 485 8.27 46.55 -2.75
N PRO A 486 8.13 45.73 -1.69
CA PRO A 486 7.82 44.31 -1.83
C PRO A 486 6.46 44.11 -2.52
N PRO A 487 6.39 43.35 -3.63
CA PRO A 487 5.12 43.10 -4.28
C PRO A 487 4.20 42.25 -3.38
N PRO A 488 2.86 42.39 -3.51
CA PRO A 488 1.92 41.57 -2.76
C PRO A 488 2.14 40.07 -3.01
N LEU A 489 2.09 39.24 -1.96
CA LEU A 489 2.28 37.78 -2.09
C LEU A 489 1.37 37.12 -3.13
N ARG A 490 0.15 37.64 -3.30
CA ARG A 490 -0.80 37.15 -4.31
C ARG A 490 -0.24 37.27 -5.73
N LEU A 491 0.55 38.31 -6.02
CA LEU A 491 1.17 38.51 -7.32
C LEU A 491 2.26 37.46 -7.58
N ILE A 492 3.09 37.18 -6.58
CA ILE A 492 4.11 36.11 -6.64
C ILE A 492 3.42 34.75 -6.76
N GLN A 493 2.28 34.54 -6.08
CA GLN A 493 1.50 33.32 -6.21
C GLN A 493 0.96 33.10 -7.64
N GLU A 494 0.55 34.16 -8.36
CA GLU A 494 0.15 34.02 -9.77
C GLU A 494 1.29 33.55 -10.68
N MET A 495 2.54 33.90 -10.36
CA MET A 495 3.72 33.41 -11.10
C MET A 495 3.87 31.89 -10.95
N PHE A 496 3.79 31.39 -9.71
CA PHE A 496 3.80 29.95 -9.44
C PHE A 496 2.59 29.26 -10.05
N ARG A 497 1.41 29.89 -10.02
CA ARG A 497 0.21 29.35 -10.65
C ARG A 497 0.38 29.18 -12.15
N LEU A 498 0.96 30.17 -12.85
CA LEU A 498 1.24 30.05 -14.28
C LEU A 498 2.17 28.87 -14.57
N CYS A 499 3.25 28.72 -13.80
CA CYS A 499 4.19 27.60 -13.96
C CYS A 499 3.48 26.26 -13.72
N PHE A 500 2.75 26.15 -12.60
CA PHE A 500 2.00 24.95 -12.23
C PHE A 500 0.90 24.61 -13.24
N GLU A 501 0.19 25.59 -13.78
CA GLU A 501 -0.88 25.37 -14.76
C GLU A 501 -0.35 25.00 -16.14
N ALA A 502 0.79 25.57 -16.54
CA ALA A 502 1.46 25.28 -17.80
C ALA A 502 2.09 23.89 -17.80
N GLU A 503 2.76 23.54 -16.70
CA GLU A 503 3.49 22.29 -16.52
C GLU A 503 3.46 21.90 -15.02
N PRO A 504 2.45 21.16 -14.56
CA PRO A 504 2.30 20.83 -13.14
C PRO A 504 3.53 20.16 -12.53
N GLY A 505 4.19 19.28 -13.28
CA GLY A 505 5.41 18.59 -12.86
C GLY A 505 6.66 19.48 -12.82
N ALA A 506 6.59 20.74 -13.24
CA ALA A 506 7.70 21.69 -13.16
C ALA A 506 7.88 22.25 -11.74
N LEU A 507 6.84 22.23 -10.91
CA LEU A 507 6.90 22.75 -9.55
C LEU A 507 6.92 21.59 -8.54
N MET A 508 8.00 21.51 -7.78
CA MET A 508 8.18 20.51 -6.72
C MET A 508 8.42 21.23 -5.40
N VAL A 509 7.99 20.60 -4.31
CA VAL A 509 8.06 21.14 -2.95
C VAL A 509 8.75 20.17 -2.01
N ALA A 510 9.46 20.71 -1.04
CA ALA A 510 9.94 19.98 0.13
C ALA A 510 8.99 20.26 1.29
N VAL A 511 8.50 19.20 1.93
CA VAL A 511 7.56 19.25 3.05
C VAL A 511 8.25 18.72 4.29
N ALA A 512 8.17 19.47 5.39
CA ALA A 512 8.59 19.04 6.72
C ALA A 512 7.59 19.56 7.74
N GLU A 513 7.29 18.78 8.79
CA GLU A 513 6.33 19.17 9.84
C GLU A 513 4.94 19.58 9.29
N GLY A 514 4.55 18.99 8.14
CA GLY A 514 3.30 19.33 7.43
C GLY A 514 3.28 20.69 6.74
N LYS A 515 4.43 21.37 6.61
CA LYS A 515 4.56 22.67 5.94
C LYS A 515 5.48 22.56 4.74
N VAL A 516 5.21 23.34 3.70
CA VAL A 516 6.17 23.54 2.61
C VAL A 516 7.34 24.36 3.16
N VAL A 517 8.55 23.81 3.09
CA VAL A 517 9.80 24.42 3.60
C VAL A 517 10.81 24.70 2.50
N GLY A 518 10.55 24.26 1.28
CA GLY A 518 11.34 24.59 0.10
C GLY A 518 10.59 24.27 -1.18
N TYR A 519 11.08 24.80 -2.30
CA TYR A 519 10.55 24.49 -3.63
C TYR A 519 11.63 24.57 -4.70
N VAL A 520 11.36 23.93 -5.84
CA VAL A 520 12.07 24.14 -7.10
C VAL A 520 11.07 24.33 -8.24
N CYS A 521 11.31 25.31 -9.10
CA CYS A 521 10.58 25.56 -10.33
C CYS A 521 11.49 25.26 -11.51
N ALA A 522 11.21 24.15 -12.20
CA ALA A 522 12.08 23.55 -13.20
C ALA A 522 11.27 23.03 -14.42
N PRO A 523 10.80 23.91 -15.32
CA PRO A 523 10.08 23.50 -16.52
C PRO A 523 10.99 22.83 -17.56
N VAL A 524 10.49 21.79 -18.24
CA VAL A 524 11.19 21.19 -19.40
C VAL A 524 11.15 22.05 -20.63
N SER A 525 10.24 23.02 -20.72
CA SER A 525 10.16 23.88 -21.91
C SER A 525 9.61 25.26 -21.61
N LEU A 526 10.48 26.27 -21.74
CA LEU A 526 10.07 27.68 -21.71
C LEU A 526 9.03 28.00 -22.78
N ARG A 527 9.10 27.38 -23.97
CA ARG A 527 8.10 27.60 -25.04
C ARG A 527 6.69 27.16 -24.63
N ARG A 528 6.55 26.13 -23.80
CA ARG A 528 5.24 25.70 -23.26
C ARG A 528 4.72 26.70 -22.25
N LEU A 529 5.59 27.21 -21.38
CA LEU A 529 5.26 28.25 -20.42
C LEU A 529 4.78 29.53 -21.13
N TRP A 530 5.48 29.98 -22.17
CA TRP A 530 5.08 31.12 -23.00
C TRP A 530 3.73 30.91 -23.67
N ARG A 531 3.53 29.75 -24.31
CA ARG A 531 2.24 29.43 -24.93
C ARG A 531 1.11 29.46 -23.91
N ALA A 532 1.30 28.92 -22.71
CA ALA A 532 0.29 28.92 -21.66
C ALA A 532 -0.02 30.35 -21.14
N ALA A 533 1.01 31.19 -20.99
CA ALA A 533 0.85 32.59 -20.59
C ALA A 533 -0.02 33.38 -21.58
N VAL A 534 0.18 33.15 -22.88
CA VAL A 534 -0.59 33.80 -23.95
C VAL A 534 -1.98 33.17 -24.10
N SER A 535 -2.09 31.85 -24.18
CA SER A 535 -3.33 31.14 -24.53
C SER A 535 -4.35 31.05 -23.39
N ARG A 536 -3.91 30.98 -22.13
CA ARG A 536 -4.81 30.87 -20.96
C ARG A 536 -5.32 32.21 -20.45
N ARG A 537 -5.27 33.26 -21.29
CA ARG A 537 -5.80 34.60 -21.00
C ARG A 537 -5.20 35.20 -19.71
N TYR A 538 -3.97 34.82 -19.33
CA TYR A 538 -3.30 35.40 -18.15
C TYR A 538 -3.14 36.92 -18.30
N ALA A 539 -2.82 37.39 -19.52
CA ALA A 539 -2.81 38.81 -19.84
C ALA A 539 -4.16 39.50 -19.54
N LEU A 540 -5.29 38.87 -19.88
CA LEU A 540 -6.64 39.37 -19.57
C LEU A 540 -7.00 39.22 -18.09
N ARG A 541 -6.55 38.17 -17.39
CA ARG A 541 -6.75 38.00 -15.93
C ARG A 541 -5.98 39.04 -15.13
N TRP A 542 -4.75 39.35 -15.56
CA TRP A 542 -3.94 40.41 -14.98
C TRP A 542 -4.53 41.78 -15.31
N LEU A 543 -4.98 42.02 -16.55
CA LEU A 543 -5.70 43.24 -16.95
C LEU A 543 -7.01 43.42 -16.16
N ALA A 544 -7.79 42.37 -15.94
CA ALA A 544 -9.01 42.42 -15.15
C ALA A 544 -8.74 42.58 -13.64
N GLY A 545 -7.64 42.03 -13.13
CA GLY A 545 -7.18 42.28 -11.76
C GLY A 545 -6.72 43.73 -11.54
N TRP A 546 -6.09 44.31 -12.56
CA TRP A 546 -5.72 45.72 -12.62
C TRP A 546 -6.95 46.64 -12.67
N LEU A 547 -7.90 46.38 -13.59
CA LEU A 547 -9.15 47.16 -13.71
C LEU A 547 -10.03 47.09 -12.45
N ARG A 548 -10.00 45.99 -11.69
CA ARG A 548 -10.72 45.86 -10.41
C ARG A 548 -9.97 46.45 -9.20
N GLY A 549 -8.85 47.14 -9.41
CA GLY A 549 -8.03 47.72 -8.34
C GLY A 549 -7.37 46.69 -7.39
N ARG A 550 -7.42 45.39 -7.72
CA ARG A 550 -6.83 44.30 -6.92
C ARG A 550 -5.33 44.13 -7.16
N LEU A 551 -4.85 44.65 -8.29
CA LEU A 551 -3.45 44.71 -8.67
C LEU A 551 -3.12 46.19 -8.96
N ARG A 552 -2.45 46.88 -8.03
CA ARG A 552 -1.83 48.18 -8.34
C ARG A 552 -0.62 47.88 -9.21
N LEU A 553 -0.72 48.01 -10.54
CA LEU A 553 0.33 48.10 -11.57
C LEU A 553 -0.02 47.25 -12.82
N GLY A 554 0.28 47.79 -14.02
CA GLY A 554 -0.01 47.24 -15.36
C GLY A 554 0.74 45.95 -15.74
N TRP A 555 1.53 45.95 -16.84
CA TRP A 555 2.22 44.78 -17.46
C TRP A 555 3.24 44.00 -16.58
N THR A 556 3.26 44.25 -15.28
CA THR A 556 4.26 43.88 -14.26
C THR A 556 4.39 42.38 -13.87
N PRO A 557 3.37 41.51 -13.99
CA PRO A 557 3.55 40.07 -13.74
C PRO A 557 4.52 39.41 -14.74
N LEU A 558 4.58 39.93 -15.98
CA LEU A 558 5.60 39.53 -16.97
C LEU A 558 6.99 39.98 -16.53
N ARG A 559 7.15 41.15 -15.90
CA ARG A 559 8.44 41.57 -15.31
C ARG A 559 8.87 40.69 -14.12
N LEU A 560 7.93 40.08 -13.38
CA LEU A 560 8.23 39.12 -12.30
C LEU A 560 8.64 37.74 -12.81
N LEU A 561 7.95 37.20 -13.82
CA LEU A 561 8.41 35.98 -14.50
C LEU A 561 9.75 36.21 -15.22
N PHE A 562 9.95 37.44 -15.70
CA PHE A 562 11.05 37.83 -16.56
C PHE A 562 11.68 39.11 -16.02
N LEU A 563 12.55 38.96 -15.01
CA LEU A 563 13.48 39.96 -14.45
C LEU A 563 14.20 40.75 -15.56
N ASP A 564 13.61 41.77 -16.16
CA ASP A 564 14.22 42.52 -17.29
C ASP A 564 14.92 41.63 -18.35
N LYS A 565 14.33 40.44 -18.61
CA LYS A 565 14.96 39.32 -19.35
C LYS A 565 14.72 39.41 -20.88
N LEU A 566 14.63 40.61 -21.45
CA LEU A 566 14.50 40.78 -22.91
C LEU A 566 15.77 40.35 -23.67
N GLN A 567 16.96 40.53 -23.08
CA GLN A 567 18.21 39.94 -23.58
C GLN A 567 18.27 38.40 -23.39
N PHE A 568 17.58 37.89 -22.37
CA PHE A 568 17.50 36.47 -22.03
C PHE A 568 16.76 35.64 -23.08
N VAL A 569 15.70 36.20 -23.69
CA VAL A 569 14.97 35.57 -24.79
C VAL A 569 15.83 35.51 -26.06
N ARG A 570 16.70 36.50 -26.31
CA ARG A 570 17.67 36.47 -27.42
C ARG A 570 18.80 35.45 -27.19
N SER A 571 19.32 35.32 -25.96
CA SER A 571 20.31 34.28 -25.60
C SER A 571 19.75 32.85 -25.56
N ALA A 572 18.42 32.70 -25.48
CA ALA A 572 17.75 31.41 -25.43
C ALA A 572 17.55 30.76 -26.81
N VAL A 573 17.91 31.46 -27.89
CA VAL A 573 17.61 31.05 -29.28
C VAL A 573 18.88 30.85 -30.13
N ALA A 574 20.07 31.26 -29.68
CA ALA A 574 21.31 31.03 -30.43
C ALA A 574 22.56 30.97 -29.54
N GLY A 575 23.45 29.99 -29.80
CA GLY A 575 24.81 29.88 -29.23
C GLY A 575 25.05 28.66 -28.32
N GLU A 576 26.28 28.52 -27.81
CA GLU A 576 26.74 27.44 -26.91
C GLU A 576 26.00 27.40 -25.55
N LEU A 577 25.28 28.47 -25.19
CA LEU A 577 24.54 28.63 -23.93
C LEU A 577 23.05 28.26 -24.02
N ALA A 578 22.63 27.68 -25.14
CA ALA A 578 21.26 27.18 -25.34
C ALA A 578 21.04 25.86 -24.59
N ALA A 579 19.89 25.76 -23.90
CA ALA A 579 19.49 24.56 -23.17
C ALA A 579 17.98 24.34 -23.31
N ASP A 580 17.58 23.08 -23.38
CA ASP A 580 16.19 22.69 -23.59
C ASP A 580 15.35 22.91 -22.33
N ALA A 581 15.93 22.64 -21.15
CA ALA A 581 15.28 22.79 -19.85
C ALA A 581 15.98 23.79 -18.94
N ARG A 582 15.25 24.34 -17.97
CA ARG A 582 15.78 25.38 -17.08
C ARG A 582 15.30 25.22 -15.65
N ILE A 583 16.20 25.43 -14.70
CA ILE A 583 15.83 25.66 -13.30
C ILE A 583 15.65 27.17 -13.13
N LEU A 584 14.39 27.61 -13.00
CA LEU A 584 14.03 29.03 -12.90
C LEU A 584 14.30 29.60 -11.52
N SER A 585 14.01 28.82 -10.49
CA SER A 585 14.25 29.19 -9.10
C SER A 585 14.22 27.97 -8.20
N VAL A 586 15.03 28.02 -7.15
CA VAL A 586 15.05 27.07 -6.04
C VAL A 586 15.25 27.87 -4.77
N ALA A 587 14.48 27.56 -3.73
CA ALA A 587 14.66 28.19 -2.44
C ALA A 587 14.24 27.28 -1.30
N VAL A 588 14.89 27.47 -0.15
CA VAL A 588 14.62 26.78 1.11
C VAL A 588 14.45 27.84 2.19
N ALA A 589 13.42 27.69 3.01
CA ALA A 589 13.12 28.57 4.13
C ALA A 589 14.34 28.65 5.08
N PRO A 590 14.67 29.83 5.64
CA PRO A 590 15.90 30.03 6.41
C PRO A 590 16.20 28.98 7.48
N GLY A 591 15.19 28.59 8.28
CA GLY A 591 15.33 27.57 9.34
C GLY A 591 15.58 26.13 8.87
N TYR A 592 15.55 25.88 7.56
CA TYR A 592 15.70 24.56 6.95
C TYR A 592 16.92 24.48 6.00
N ARG A 593 17.70 25.57 5.88
CA ARG A 593 18.91 25.62 5.05
C ARG A 593 20.03 24.77 5.67
N GLY A 594 21.04 24.41 4.85
CA GLY A 594 22.17 23.58 5.28
C GLY A 594 21.86 22.09 5.46
N ARG A 595 20.61 21.66 5.21
CA ARG A 595 20.14 20.26 5.38
C ARG A 595 20.07 19.45 4.07
N GLY A 596 20.65 19.96 2.99
CA GLY A 596 20.65 19.28 1.67
C GLY A 596 19.30 19.29 0.92
N ILE A 597 18.28 20.02 1.40
CA ILE A 597 16.94 20.06 0.78
C ILE A 597 16.97 20.55 -0.67
N ALA A 598 17.71 21.63 -0.94
CA ALA A 598 17.85 22.16 -2.31
C ALA A 598 18.48 21.12 -3.25
N THR A 599 19.50 20.39 -2.77
CA THR A 599 20.14 19.31 -3.51
C THR A 599 19.15 18.20 -3.87
N GLN A 600 18.29 17.78 -2.92
CA GLN A 600 17.26 16.76 -3.19
C GLN A 600 16.25 17.24 -4.24
N LEU A 601 15.74 18.47 -4.10
CA LEU A 601 14.81 19.06 -5.06
C LEU A 601 15.40 19.16 -6.47
N ILE A 602 16.66 19.59 -6.59
CA ILE A 602 17.33 19.69 -7.89
C ILE A 602 17.55 18.30 -8.49
N ARG A 603 17.96 17.29 -7.70
CA ARG A 603 18.08 15.90 -8.21
C ARG A 603 16.78 15.38 -8.78
N HIS A 604 15.65 15.67 -8.14
CA HIS A 604 14.33 15.32 -8.68
C HIS A 604 14.01 16.06 -9.97
N ALA A 605 14.35 17.35 -10.08
CA ALA A 605 14.22 18.10 -11.32
C ALA A 605 15.09 17.51 -12.46
N LEU A 606 16.34 17.16 -12.17
CA LEU A 606 17.25 16.51 -13.13
C LEU A 606 16.73 15.14 -13.59
N ALA A 607 16.26 14.30 -12.66
CA ALA A 607 15.66 13.01 -13.01
C ALA A 607 14.43 13.19 -13.92
N ARG A 608 13.61 14.22 -13.66
CA ARG A 608 12.46 14.59 -14.48
C ARG A 608 12.88 15.04 -15.88
N PHE A 609 13.95 15.83 -15.98
CA PHE A 609 14.54 16.28 -17.25
C PHE A 609 15.07 15.10 -18.07
N ALA A 610 15.83 14.20 -17.43
CA ALA A 610 16.33 12.99 -18.07
C ALA A 610 15.20 12.09 -18.61
N ALA A 611 14.11 11.95 -17.86
CA ALA A 611 12.91 11.21 -18.30
C ALA A 611 12.18 11.85 -19.50
N HIS A 612 12.41 13.15 -19.75
CA HIS A 612 11.86 13.88 -20.89
C HIS A 612 12.85 13.98 -22.06
N GLY A 613 14.00 13.30 -21.99
CA GLY A 613 15.02 13.32 -23.03
C GLY A 613 15.73 14.67 -23.17
N VAL A 614 15.74 15.49 -22.12
CA VAL A 614 16.48 16.75 -22.08
C VAL A 614 17.98 16.44 -22.12
N GLY A 615 18.69 17.02 -23.09
CA GLY A 615 20.14 16.88 -23.20
C GLY A 615 20.91 17.87 -22.33
N LYS A 616 20.52 19.16 -22.36
CA LYS A 616 21.20 20.23 -21.60
C LYS A 616 20.27 20.95 -20.64
N VAL A 617 20.76 21.22 -19.45
CA VAL A 617 20.05 21.95 -18.38
C VAL A 617 20.79 23.23 -18.06
N ARG A 618 20.04 24.34 -17.94
CA ARG A 618 20.59 25.65 -17.59
C ARG A 618 20.02 26.19 -16.28
N LEU A 619 20.86 26.90 -15.53
CA LEU A 619 20.43 27.73 -14.41
C LEU A 619 21.23 29.04 -14.35
N GLU A 620 20.72 30.00 -13.60
CA GLU A 620 21.42 31.25 -13.29
C GLU A 620 21.53 31.46 -11.80
N VAL A 621 22.70 31.93 -11.37
CA VAL A 621 23.00 32.21 -9.97
C VAL A 621 23.77 33.51 -9.85
N ARG A 622 23.56 34.25 -8.76
CA ARG A 622 24.35 35.44 -8.46
C ARG A 622 25.78 35.02 -8.07
N PRO A 623 26.84 35.68 -8.58
CA PRO A 623 28.23 35.30 -8.30
C PRO A 623 28.57 35.26 -6.79
N TRP A 624 27.91 36.12 -6.00
CA TRP A 624 28.10 36.18 -4.55
C TRP A 624 27.33 35.10 -3.77
N ASN A 625 26.48 34.29 -4.42
CA ASN A 625 25.78 33.19 -3.77
C ASN A 625 26.62 31.91 -3.83
N GLU A 626 27.77 31.94 -3.15
CA GLU A 626 28.72 30.83 -3.12
C GLU A 626 28.09 29.52 -2.63
N ALA A 627 27.17 29.60 -1.68
CA ALA A 627 26.47 28.44 -1.15
C ALA A 627 25.67 27.71 -2.24
N ALA A 628 24.94 28.45 -3.08
CA ALA A 628 24.21 27.87 -4.21
C ALA A 628 25.16 27.35 -5.29
N ILE A 629 26.23 28.08 -5.61
CA ILE A 629 27.25 27.65 -6.59
C ILE A 629 27.85 26.31 -6.19
N ARG A 630 28.25 26.14 -4.92
CA ARG A 630 28.78 24.86 -4.41
C ARG A 630 27.77 23.71 -4.57
N VAL A 631 26.49 23.97 -4.31
CA VAL A 631 25.43 22.96 -4.51
C VAL A 631 25.32 22.58 -6.00
N TYR A 632 25.30 23.56 -6.90
CA TYR A 632 25.20 23.31 -8.34
C TYR A 632 26.43 22.55 -8.87
N GLN A 633 27.64 22.96 -8.49
CA GLN A 633 28.89 22.28 -8.85
C GLN A 633 28.91 20.82 -8.35
N SER A 634 28.43 20.56 -7.13
CA SER A 634 28.34 19.19 -6.58
C SER A 634 27.34 18.30 -7.33
N LEU A 635 26.48 18.89 -8.15
CA LEU A 635 25.50 18.21 -9.02
C LEU A 635 25.96 18.19 -10.50
N GLY A 636 27.22 18.55 -10.78
CA GLY A 636 27.82 18.51 -12.11
C GLY A 636 27.61 19.77 -12.96
N PHE A 637 27.02 20.84 -12.42
CA PHE A 637 26.89 22.09 -13.17
C PHE A 637 28.22 22.84 -13.28
N GLU A 638 28.56 23.28 -14.48
CA GLU A 638 29.76 24.05 -14.79
C GLU A 638 29.42 25.50 -15.15
N ALA A 639 30.27 26.45 -14.76
CA ALA A 639 30.11 27.85 -15.10
C ALA A 639 30.60 28.11 -16.53
N MET A 640 29.69 28.48 -17.42
CA MET A 640 29.96 28.60 -18.87
C MET A 640 29.88 30.04 -19.38
N GLY A 641 29.55 31.00 -18.51
CA GLY A 641 29.55 32.42 -18.88
C GLY A 641 28.88 33.32 -17.85
N THR A 642 28.80 34.61 -18.18
CA THR A 642 28.15 35.63 -17.36
C THR A 642 27.10 36.39 -18.15
N MET A 643 26.01 36.79 -17.50
CA MET A 643 25.00 37.70 -18.03
C MET A 643 24.79 38.87 -17.09
N HIS A 644 24.20 39.96 -17.57
CA HIS A 644 23.93 41.14 -16.75
C HIS A 644 22.45 41.50 -16.77
N ASP A 645 21.93 41.93 -15.63
CA ASP A 645 20.67 42.66 -15.51
C ASP A 645 20.91 44.02 -14.84
N SER A 646 19.85 44.81 -14.63
CA SER A 646 19.91 46.08 -13.92
C SER A 646 20.38 45.97 -12.45
N GLY A 647 20.46 44.76 -11.91
CA GLY A 647 20.98 44.45 -10.57
C GLY A 647 22.37 43.80 -10.57
N GLY A 648 23.07 43.73 -11.70
CA GLY A 648 24.45 43.24 -11.80
C GLY A 648 24.62 41.91 -12.53
N ALA A 649 25.78 41.28 -12.35
CA ALA A 649 26.15 40.06 -13.08
C ALA A 649 25.41 38.80 -12.52
N TRP A 650 25.25 37.81 -13.38
CA TRP A 650 24.75 36.46 -13.12
C TRP A 650 25.73 35.46 -13.75
N SER A 651 26.11 34.42 -13.01
CA SER A 651 26.82 33.27 -13.58
C SER A 651 25.80 32.33 -14.24
N VAL A 652 26.03 31.99 -15.51
CA VAL A 652 25.28 30.97 -16.24
C VAL A 652 25.96 29.64 -16.00
N MET A 653 25.21 28.69 -15.45
CA MET A 653 25.70 27.33 -15.27
C MET A 653 24.95 26.34 -16.14
N LEU A 654 25.69 25.39 -16.72
CA LEU A 654 25.17 24.35 -17.61
C LEU A 654 25.51 22.96 -17.06
N LEU A 655 24.63 22.01 -17.33
CA LEU A 655 24.85 20.57 -17.11
C LEU A 655 24.46 19.83 -18.39
N ASP A 656 25.34 18.98 -18.89
CA ASP A 656 25.04 18.02 -19.96
C ASP A 656 24.61 16.68 -19.34
N LEU A 657 23.37 16.28 -19.60
CA LEU A 657 22.80 15.02 -19.10
C LEU A 657 23.13 13.82 -20.00
N GLN A 658 23.77 14.02 -21.15
CA GLN A 658 24.16 12.94 -22.07
C GLN A 658 25.56 12.37 -21.75
N GLU A 659 26.47 13.17 -21.21
CA GLU A 659 27.82 12.70 -20.84
C GLU A 659 27.81 11.72 -19.65
N GLU A 660 26.80 11.78 -18.76
CA GLU A 660 26.64 10.84 -17.64
C GLU A 660 26.03 9.47 -18.02
N ARG A 661 25.73 9.20 -19.29
CA ARG A 661 25.13 7.93 -19.77
C ARG A 661 26.11 6.91 -20.36
N VAL A 662 27.43 7.17 -20.33
CA VAL A 662 28.48 6.28 -20.85
C VAL A 662 29.03 5.35 -19.78
#